data_AF-A0A1V5N2D5-F1
#
_entry.id   AF-A0A1V5N2D5-F1
#
_cell.length_a   1.000
_cell.length_b   1.000
_cell.length_c   1.000
_cell.angle_alpha   90.00
_cell.angle_beta   90.00
_cell.angle_gamma   90.00
#
_symmetry.space_group_name_H-M   'P 1'
#
loop_
_entity.id
_entity.type
_entity.pdbx_description
1 polymer ?
#
loop_
_entity_poly.entity_id
_entity_poly.type
_entity_poly.pdbx_seq_one_letter_code
_entity_poly.pdbx_strand_id
1 'polypeptide(L)'
;MPETAENDNLAYTTLAVWPALDSAEPNNNSAQAAPVHLIDGSYSQSGLTISADDKDYYSFCLDHTGGAADQIRVLFNSAQGPLNLTLLDHLARPLQTAIRNADELTLSLAALPQGHYFIQVAPQFTDTYSSSYKLDISTQPNPPAHLTIPTNDGSDLPPSTVPVVVPVLPDIHAGLNGLMTDVVNQLGQTALDLWQTVLALPLAPDIVFSIENLACGTLARAGITQYAANGLPQRGIITIDDNANGRGWFVDQSPLDNSEFTVLIAADGYQASAVSPASGTYDLFTVLLHEVGHVLGFTDAFAGFASYIEIDDTGTPAFVAPGLNVQLTGDRDHITGIAAPADLMNPTLKQSIRKLPSALDAMMLNLALDLTPASAGQYAANLTVSTSSEFIALDIDPTSSTDLPDENDPENTPEIITQDNSDGTMIVNGDFNVADPSAPGFGWSLSGAAYIDQQSGMMPEADDYYTGFSQSVSIPANGNLLRFTIVSINWDSNLDMPPDAFQVALLNADDNTSWVDPMANFSESDAFINLQPDGRIYFAPQLYLLDYPDLISGAAVTLDTPLVVTLDISGIPADTVATLCFDLVSFAGGNTQIVIDDVEILASDILPPIVIVDTLRTADNTPSLTGTINDPDAEISVTVAASTYAAINNGDGTWMLPDDTITTALDDGIYDVAVSATDLAGNTGYDITTDELEIDTTGPLVTVDERETRDSTPPLTGTVDDPDAEISVTVAGSTYAAINNGDGTWMLPDDTISPDLLPGIYNVEVLAVDTLGNTGADDSTDELTIVPQTGHPSVENLLINEGQAQRSMLRTLSVTFDQPMNLDALIADGTIADSVKLYDKNDMATFLPWLDNARFAYDPSSYRLTMDLTIDGFGGSELTHLADGRYEIRFNTELIRDLAGNRLLDTDGREDGWFTLDRSVINGLANPSQDLFRYFGDSDGDADVDFVDQLAFRKTQFKIYPDPAYNHIFDADDDGDVDFTDMFKVRKNFESGPLPQ
;
A
#
# COMPACT_ATOMS: atom_id res chain seq x y z
N MET A 1 -47.97 -25.37 -2.98
CA MET A 1 -48.89 -24.57 -2.15
C MET A 1 -48.89 -23.15 -2.70
N PRO A 2 -50.02 -22.44 -2.64
CA PRO A 2 -50.19 -21.14 -3.25
C PRO A 2 -49.54 -20.02 -2.42
N GLU A 3 -49.33 -18.92 -3.13
CA GLU A 3 -48.89 -17.57 -2.79
C GLU A 3 -49.65 -16.92 -1.61
N THR A 4 -48.98 -16.03 -0.88
CA THR A 4 -49.57 -14.86 -0.21
C THR A 4 -48.56 -13.70 -0.35
N ALA A 5 -48.74 -12.82 -1.33
CA ALA A 5 -49.61 -11.63 -1.34
C ALA A 5 -48.81 -10.41 -0.83
N GLU A 6 -48.23 -9.59 -1.70
CA GLU A 6 -48.86 -8.49 -2.47
C GLU A 6 -49.13 -7.26 -1.58
N ASN A 7 -48.29 -6.23 -1.74
CA ASN A 7 -48.59 -4.81 -1.99
C ASN A 7 -47.31 -3.99 -1.65
N ASP A 8 -47.04 -2.80 -2.18
CA ASP A 8 -47.53 -2.00 -3.29
C ASP A 8 -46.49 -0.91 -3.54
N ASN A 9 -46.11 -0.72 -4.80
CA ASN A 9 -45.47 0.49 -5.34
C ASN A 9 -44.25 1.07 -4.60
N LEU A 10 -43.07 0.52 -4.89
CA LEU A 10 -41.87 1.36 -5.02
C LEU A 10 -41.23 1.10 -6.38
N ALA A 11 -41.30 2.15 -7.20
CA ALA A 11 -40.63 2.37 -8.48
C ALA A 11 -40.85 1.30 -9.57
N TYR A 12 -41.34 1.75 -10.71
CA TYR A 12 -40.91 1.18 -11.98
C TYR A 12 -39.41 0.95 -11.90
N THR A 13 -38.94 -0.31 -11.84
CA THR A 13 -37.63 -0.61 -12.42
C THR A 13 -37.83 -0.33 -13.89
N THR A 14 -37.51 0.91 -14.28
CA THR A 14 -37.17 1.23 -15.65
C THR A 14 -36.28 0.09 -16.10
N LEU A 15 -36.69 -0.62 -17.14
CA LEU A 15 -35.77 -1.47 -17.86
C LEU A 15 -34.60 -0.55 -18.19
N ALA A 16 -33.47 -0.72 -17.51
CA ALA A 16 -32.29 0.10 -17.76
C ALA A 16 -31.84 -0.28 -19.17
N VAL A 17 -32.32 0.50 -20.15
CA VAL A 17 -31.76 0.49 -21.49
C VAL A 17 -30.43 1.19 -21.31
N TRP A 18 -29.41 0.40 -20.98
CA TRP A 18 -28.06 0.90 -20.87
C TRP A 18 -27.68 1.57 -22.20
N PRO A 19 -26.98 2.70 -22.15
CA PRO A 19 -26.49 3.35 -23.35
C PRO A 19 -25.69 2.34 -24.20
N ALA A 20 -25.73 2.50 -25.53
CA ALA A 20 -24.87 1.69 -26.39
C ALA A 20 -23.40 1.96 -26.04
N LEU A 21 -22.54 0.94 -26.24
CA LEU A 21 -21.09 1.11 -26.19
C LEU A 21 -20.69 2.30 -27.07
N ASP A 22 -19.83 3.15 -26.54
CA ASP A 22 -19.33 4.30 -27.27
C ASP A 22 -18.11 3.94 -28.13
N SER A 23 -17.39 4.96 -28.61
CA SER A 23 -16.22 4.80 -29.47
C SER A 23 -14.91 4.53 -28.73
N ALA A 24 -14.88 4.64 -27.39
CA ALA A 24 -13.71 4.38 -26.56
C ALA A 24 -13.61 2.92 -26.11
N GLU A 25 -14.71 2.17 -26.21
CA GLU A 25 -14.77 0.75 -25.80
C GLU A 25 -13.98 -0.20 -26.74
N PRO A 26 -13.28 -1.23 -26.20
CA PRO A 26 -13.26 -1.61 -24.79
C PRO A 26 -12.29 -0.78 -23.95
N ASN A 27 -12.75 -0.15 -22.87
CA ASN A 27 -11.91 0.63 -21.93
C ASN A 27 -12.28 0.43 -20.46
N ASN A 28 -12.80 -0.75 -20.14
CA ASN A 28 -13.36 -1.12 -18.83
C ASN A 28 -12.32 -1.32 -17.69
N ASN A 29 -11.01 -1.31 -18.00
CA ASN A 29 -9.91 -1.44 -17.04
C ASN A 29 -8.64 -0.74 -17.55
N SER A 30 -7.65 -0.55 -16.68
CA SER A 30 -6.41 0.16 -17.00
C SER A 30 -5.60 -0.49 -18.13
N ALA A 31 -5.60 -1.82 -18.25
CA ALA A 31 -4.95 -2.53 -19.36
C ALA A 31 -5.64 -2.32 -20.71
N GLN A 32 -6.87 -1.82 -20.70
CA GLN A 32 -7.68 -1.50 -21.88
C GLN A 32 -7.90 0.01 -22.03
N ALA A 33 -7.19 0.86 -21.30
CA ALA A 33 -7.45 2.29 -21.27
C ALA A 33 -7.43 2.90 -22.68
N ALA A 34 -8.47 3.67 -23.02
CA ALA A 34 -8.57 4.32 -24.31
C ALA A 34 -7.53 5.46 -24.43
N PRO A 35 -6.69 5.46 -25.49
CA PRO A 35 -5.63 6.44 -25.61
C PRO A 35 -6.18 7.83 -25.93
N VAL A 36 -5.69 8.82 -25.20
CA VAL A 36 -6.02 10.23 -25.33
C VAL A 36 -4.80 10.98 -25.84
N HIS A 37 -4.90 11.45 -27.09
CA HIS A 37 -3.85 12.25 -27.73
C HIS A 37 -4.18 13.74 -27.62
N LEU A 38 -3.36 14.49 -26.88
CA LEU A 38 -3.47 15.94 -26.77
C LEU A 38 -2.97 16.59 -28.07
N ILE A 39 -3.84 17.35 -28.73
CA ILE A 39 -3.49 18.17 -29.90
C ILE A 39 -3.34 19.62 -29.41
N ASP A 40 -2.15 20.18 -29.57
CA ASP A 40 -1.78 21.51 -29.06
C ASP A 40 -2.09 21.69 -27.55
N GLY A 41 -1.81 20.66 -26.76
CA GLY A 41 -2.07 20.64 -25.31
C GLY A 41 -3.54 20.50 -24.95
N SER A 42 -4.42 20.07 -25.87
CA SER A 42 -5.84 19.91 -25.56
C SER A 42 -6.44 18.63 -26.12
N TYR A 43 -7.40 18.06 -25.40
CA TYR A 43 -8.22 16.95 -25.85
C TYR A 43 -9.67 17.16 -25.44
N SER A 44 -10.59 16.71 -26.29
CA SER A 44 -12.02 16.84 -26.07
C SER A 44 -12.79 15.74 -26.79
N GLN A 45 -13.41 14.85 -26.03
CA GLN A 45 -14.29 13.81 -26.58
C GLN A 45 -15.65 13.87 -25.89
N SER A 46 -16.72 13.91 -26.69
CA SER A 46 -18.12 13.95 -26.22
C SER A 46 -18.86 12.71 -26.69
N GLY A 47 -20.01 12.41 -26.08
CA GLY A 47 -20.82 11.25 -26.47
C GLY A 47 -20.33 9.94 -25.83
N LEU A 48 -19.56 10.05 -24.75
CA LEU A 48 -19.06 8.90 -24.00
C LEU A 48 -20.17 8.34 -23.10
N THR A 49 -20.23 7.04 -22.94
CA THR A 49 -21.27 6.36 -22.19
C THR A 49 -20.68 5.58 -21.04
N ILE A 50 -21.39 5.53 -19.91
CA ILE A 50 -20.97 4.72 -18.76
C ILE A 50 -22.20 4.13 -18.07
N SER A 51 -22.08 2.87 -17.64
CA SER A 51 -23.13 2.11 -16.95
C SER A 51 -22.70 1.71 -15.53
N ALA A 52 -23.61 1.11 -14.75
CA ALA A 52 -23.40 0.89 -13.31
C ALA A 52 -22.21 -0.02 -12.93
N ASP A 53 -21.81 -0.94 -13.81
CA ASP A 53 -20.70 -1.88 -13.60
C ASP A 53 -19.47 -1.55 -14.46
N ASP A 54 -19.55 -0.45 -15.20
CA ASP A 54 -18.58 -0.02 -16.21
C ASP A 54 -17.69 1.08 -15.63
N LYS A 55 -16.39 0.99 -15.94
CA LYS A 55 -15.37 1.92 -15.49
C LYS A 55 -14.52 2.27 -16.68
N ASP A 56 -14.61 3.51 -17.12
CA ASP A 56 -13.84 3.98 -18.25
C ASP A 56 -12.44 4.40 -17.83
N TYR A 57 -11.43 3.79 -18.42
CA TYR A 57 -10.04 4.19 -18.27
C TYR A 57 -9.58 4.87 -19.54
N TYR A 58 -8.87 6.00 -19.40
CA TYR A 58 -8.20 6.69 -20.48
C TYR A 58 -6.73 6.88 -20.13
N SER A 59 -5.83 6.74 -21.10
CA SER A 59 -4.40 7.00 -20.90
C SER A 59 -3.99 8.27 -21.64
N PHE A 60 -3.24 9.14 -20.98
CA PHE A 60 -2.70 10.34 -21.62
C PHE A 60 -1.28 10.62 -21.10
N CYS A 61 -0.49 11.32 -21.89
CA CYS A 61 0.86 11.72 -21.51
C CYS A 61 0.90 13.25 -21.33
N LEU A 62 1.46 13.69 -20.21
CA LEU A 62 1.88 15.08 -20.01
C LEU A 62 3.26 15.23 -20.63
N ASP A 63 3.40 16.14 -21.60
CA ASP A 63 4.63 16.45 -22.34
C ASP A 63 5.51 17.53 -21.66
N HIS A 64 5.07 18.02 -20.50
CA HIS A 64 5.80 18.93 -19.64
C HIS A 64 5.33 18.75 -18.19
N THR A 65 6.12 19.24 -17.22
CA THR A 65 5.64 19.37 -15.84
C THR A 65 4.42 20.29 -15.82
N GLY A 66 3.29 19.80 -15.32
CA GLY A 66 2.02 20.50 -15.45
C GLY A 66 2.02 21.87 -14.77
N GLY A 67 1.53 22.88 -15.48
CA GLY A 67 1.39 24.24 -14.99
C GLY A 67 0.16 24.42 -14.10
N ALA A 68 0.10 25.54 -13.38
CA ALA A 68 -1.02 25.87 -12.48
C ALA A 68 -2.39 26.03 -13.18
N ALA A 69 -2.42 26.07 -14.52
CA ALA A 69 -3.62 26.18 -15.34
C ALA A 69 -4.04 24.85 -16.00
N ASP A 70 -3.24 23.79 -15.83
CA ASP A 70 -3.44 22.51 -16.49
C ASP A 70 -4.42 21.65 -15.69
N GLN A 71 -5.39 21.05 -16.38
CA GLN A 71 -6.50 20.35 -15.73
C GLN A 71 -7.20 19.32 -16.62
N ILE A 72 -7.83 18.35 -15.97
CA ILE A 72 -8.80 17.40 -16.54
C ILE A 72 -10.20 17.82 -16.10
N ARG A 73 -11.16 17.76 -17.01
CA ARG A 73 -12.58 18.00 -16.75
C ARG A 73 -13.48 16.92 -17.32
N VAL A 74 -14.43 16.48 -16.52
CA VAL A 74 -15.55 15.64 -16.97
C VAL A 74 -16.85 16.42 -16.81
N LEU A 75 -17.56 16.62 -17.92
CA LEU A 75 -18.88 17.26 -17.98
C LEU A 75 -19.94 16.18 -18.19
N PHE A 76 -20.93 16.12 -17.31
CA PHE A 76 -21.99 15.11 -17.34
C PHE A 76 -23.33 15.70 -16.86
N ASN A 77 -24.44 15.00 -17.09
CA ASN A 77 -25.74 15.43 -16.59
C ASN A 77 -26.00 14.82 -15.21
N SER A 78 -25.90 15.60 -14.14
CA SER A 78 -26.09 15.09 -12.77
C SER A 78 -27.49 14.54 -12.50
N ALA A 79 -28.49 14.87 -13.32
CA ALA A 79 -29.83 14.27 -13.22
C ALA A 79 -29.87 12.79 -13.66
N GLN A 80 -28.82 12.28 -14.33
CA GLN A 80 -28.64 10.86 -14.69
C GLN A 80 -27.82 10.08 -13.65
N GLY A 81 -27.31 10.78 -12.64
CA GLY A 81 -26.53 10.21 -11.55
C GLY A 81 -25.10 10.77 -11.50
N PRO A 82 -24.48 10.77 -10.31
CA PRO A 82 -23.15 11.35 -10.09
C PRO A 82 -21.98 10.46 -10.52
N LEU A 83 -21.06 10.98 -11.34
CA LEU A 83 -19.79 10.29 -11.67
C LEU A 83 -18.67 10.63 -10.67
N ASN A 84 -17.63 9.79 -10.65
CA ASN A 84 -16.34 10.02 -10.01
C ASN A 84 -15.24 10.10 -11.09
N LEU A 85 -14.26 10.96 -10.86
CA LEU A 85 -13.10 11.17 -11.72
C LEU A 85 -11.85 11.02 -10.85
N THR A 86 -10.97 10.10 -11.22
CA THR A 86 -9.71 9.81 -10.52
C THR A 86 -8.56 9.89 -11.50
N LEU A 87 -7.52 10.64 -11.15
CA LEU A 87 -6.22 10.61 -11.82
C LEU A 87 -5.37 9.55 -11.14
N LEU A 88 -4.79 8.68 -11.94
CA LEU A 88 -3.94 7.60 -11.51
C LEU A 88 -2.53 7.79 -12.07
N ASP A 89 -1.52 7.30 -11.37
CA ASP A 89 -0.14 7.24 -11.88
C ASP A 89 0.00 6.20 -13.00
N HIS A 90 1.20 6.09 -13.55
CA HIS A 90 1.52 5.12 -14.60
C HIS A 90 1.34 3.64 -14.19
N LEU A 91 1.17 3.33 -12.90
CA LEU A 91 0.85 2.00 -12.38
C LEU A 91 -0.65 1.84 -12.07
N ALA A 92 -1.48 2.78 -12.54
CA ALA A 92 -2.91 2.85 -12.28
C ALA A 92 -3.28 2.95 -10.79
N ARG A 93 -2.41 3.54 -9.96
CA ARG A 93 -2.70 3.86 -8.55
C ARG A 93 -3.24 5.29 -8.42
N PRO A 94 -4.26 5.54 -7.58
CA PRO A 94 -4.87 6.87 -7.47
C PRO A 94 -3.91 7.92 -6.89
N LEU A 95 -3.63 8.95 -7.68
CA LEU A 95 -2.87 10.13 -7.30
C LEU A 95 -3.78 11.24 -6.76
N GLN A 96 -4.94 11.43 -7.42
CA GLN A 96 -5.88 12.49 -7.05
C GLN A 96 -7.31 12.14 -7.45
N THR A 97 -8.29 12.53 -6.63
CA THR A 97 -9.73 12.38 -6.94
C THR A 97 -10.38 13.75 -7.02
N ALA A 98 -11.29 13.94 -7.98
CA ALA A 98 -11.85 15.25 -8.32
C ALA A 98 -12.71 15.87 -7.21
N ILE A 99 -12.69 17.21 -7.12
CA ILE A 99 -13.63 17.98 -6.28
C ILE A 99 -14.90 18.23 -7.10
N ARG A 100 -16.06 17.81 -6.58
CA ARG A 100 -17.36 17.86 -7.28
C ARG A 100 -17.95 19.27 -7.32
N ASN A 101 -18.30 19.77 -8.51
CA ASN A 101 -19.08 21.00 -8.71
C ASN A 101 -20.27 20.76 -9.65
N ALA A 102 -21.41 20.34 -9.09
CA ALA A 102 -22.65 20.08 -9.84
C ALA A 102 -22.47 19.09 -11.02
N ASP A 103 -22.58 19.57 -12.27
CA ASP A 103 -22.50 18.81 -13.53
C ASP A 103 -21.05 18.68 -14.07
N GLU A 104 -20.05 19.09 -13.28
CA GLU A 104 -18.64 19.13 -13.67
C GLU A 104 -17.74 18.54 -12.56
N LEU A 105 -16.77 17.72 -12.97
CA LEU A 105 -15.65 17.24 -12.14
C LEU A 105 -14.35 17.79 -12.71
N THR A 106 -13.46 18.30 -11.84
CA THR A 106 -12.18 18.87 -12.25
C THR A 106 -11.02 18.33 -11.42
N LEU A 107 -9.91 18.01 -12.08
CA LEU A 107 -8.63 17.65 -11.47
C LEU A 107 -7.52 18.57 -12.00
N SER A 108 -6.65 19.05 -11.10
CA SER A 108 -5.49 19.84 -11.50
C SER A 108 -4.32 18.93 -11.87
N LEU A 109 -3.53 19.35 -12.86
CA LEU A 109 -2.29 18.68 -13.24
C LEU A 109 -1.05 19.45 -12.76
N ALA A 110 -1.23 20.48 -11.91
CA ALA A 110 -0.16 21.35 -11.49
C ALA A 110 0.96 20.60 -10.75
N ALA A 111 2.20 20.89 -11.11
CA ALA A 111 3.42 20.28 -10.56
C ALA A 111 3.54 18.76 -10.76
N LEU A 112 2.63 18.12 -11.49
CA LEU A 112 2.81 16.74 -11.90
C LEU A 112 3.96 16.67 -12.90
N PRO A 113 4.97 15.82 -12.67
CA PRO A 113 6.06 15.63 -13.62
C PRO A 113 5.55 15.20 -15.00
N GLN A 114 6.35 15.50 -16.03
CA GLN A 114 6.14 14.94 -17.36
C GLN A 114 6.07 13.40 -17.26
N GLY A 115 5.09 12.77 -17.90
CA GLY A 115 4.89 11.33 -17.75
C GLY A 115 3.49 10.84 -18.11
N HIS A 116 3.31 9.53 -18.01
CA HIS A 116 2.05 8.86 -18.33
C HIS A 116 1.13 8.80 -17.11
N TYR A 117 -0.14 9.09 -17.36
CA TYR A 117 -1.18 9.07 -16.35
C TYR A 117 -2.43 8.41 -16.91
N PHE A 118 -3.20 7.78 -16.01
CA PHE A 118 -4.51 7.26 -16.35
C PHE A 118 -5.61 8.11 -15.73
N ILE A 119 -6.72 8.19 -16.43
CA ILE A 119 -7.95 8.81 -15.96
C ILE A 119 -8.96 7.69 -15.81
N GLN A 120 -9.50 7.53 -14.62
CA GLN A 120 -10.64 6.65 -14.39
C GLN A 120 -11.90 7.49 -14.19
N VAL A 121 -12.90 7.27 -15.03
CA VAL A 121 -14.27 7.75 -14.84
C VAL A 121 -15.13 6.57 -14.41
N ALA A 122 -15.85 6.70 -13.30
CA ALA A 122 -16.67 5.63 -12.76
C ALA A 122 -18.00 6.16 -12.22
N PRO A 123 -19.10 5.38 -12.25
CA PRO A 123 -20.33 5.71 -11.54
C PRO A 123 -20.05 5.76 -10.03
N GLN A 124 -20.63 6.75 -9.32
CA GLN A 124 -20.47 6.83 -7.87
C GLN A 124 -21.38 5.83 -7.13
N PHE A 125 -22.56 5.53 -7.70
CA PHE A 125 -23.53 4.60 -7.13
C PHE A 125 -23.96 3.56 -8.17
N THR A 126 -24.43 2.40 -7.70
CA THR A 126 -24.80 1.24 -8.52
C THR A 126 -26.02 1.44 -9.43
N ASP A 127 -26.68 2.59 -9.37
CA ASP A 127 -27.78 3.00 -10.25
C ASP A 127 -27.42 4.19 -11.15
N THR A 128 -26.18 4.69 -11.07
CA THR A 128 -25.69 5.81 -11.87
C THR A 128 -25.31 5.37 -13.27
N TYR A 129 -25.67 6.19 -14.26
CA TYR A 129 -25.21 6.04 -15.63
C TYR A 129 -25.03 7.41 -16.27
N SER A 130 -24.25 7.46 -17.35
CA SER A 130 -24.25 8.59 -18.27
C SER A 130 -24.50 8.10 -19.67
N SER A 131 -25.47 8.71 -20.35
CA SER A 131 -25.74 8.42 -21.76
C SER A 131 -24.92 9.26 -22.73
N SER A 132 -24.16 10.24 -22.22
CA SER A 132 -23.30 11.14 -23.01
C SER A 132 -22.55 12.08 -22.05
N TYR A 133 -21.46 11.62 -21.44
CA TYR A 133 -20.51 12.51 -20.77
C TYR A 133 -19.43 12.99 -21.75
N LYS A 134 -18.68 14.01 -21.34
CA LYS A 134 -17.58 14.60 -22.11
C LYS A 134 -16.32 14.67 -21.26
N LEU A 135 -15.21 14.18 -21.82
CA LEU A 135 -13.87 14.30 -21.24
C LEU A 135 -13.10 15.41 -21.96
N ASP A 136 -12.62 16.39 -21.20
CA ASP A 136 -11.78 17.49 -21.66
C ASP A 136 -10.46 17.50 -20.89
N ILE A 137 -9.33 17.59 -21.59
CA ILE A 137 -8.01 17.79 -20.98
C ILE A 137 -7.39 19.06 -21.58
N SER A 138 -6.75 19.89 -20.75
CA SER A 138 -6.08 21.10 -21.20
C SER A 138 -4.77 21.31 -20.45
N THR A 139 -3.70 21.53 -21.21
CA THR A 139 -2.33 21.82 -20.78
C THR A 139 -1.79 23.03 -21.55
N GLN A 140 -0.86 23.81 -20.98
CA GLN A 140 -0.30 25.02 -21.61
C GLN A 140 1.23 24.99 -21.62
N PRO A 141 1.91 25.00 -22.79
CA PRO A 141 3.37 24.94 -22.84
C PRO A 141 4.05 26.23 -22.34
N ASN A 142 5.07 26.10 -21.48
CA ASN A 142 5.96 27.20 -21.08
C ASN A 142 7.10 27.39 -22.11
N PRO A 143 7.47 28.62 -22.51
CA PRO A 143 8.47 28.85 -23.56
C PRO A 143 9.94 28.72 -23.05
N PRO A 144 10.87 28.15 -23.83
CA PRO A 144 12.28 27.98 -23.44
C PRO A 144 13.15 29.23 -23.65
N ALA A 145 14.16 29.41 -22.79
CA ALA A 145 15.14 30.49 -22.84
C ALA A 145 16.25 30.21 -23.88
N HIS A 146 16.49 31.19 -24.76
CA HIS A 146 17.48 31.18 -25.84
C HIS A 146 18.90 31.59 -25.35
N LEU A 147 19.96 30.89 -25.78
CA LEU A 147 21.31 31.47 -25.89
C LEU A 147 22.15 30.84 -27.03
N THR A 148 22.82 31.71 -27.78
CA THR A 148 23.42 31.52 -29.12
C THR A 148 24.90 31.10 -29.14
N ILE A 149 25.26 30.37 -30.21
CA ILE A 149 26.60 29.91 -30.65
C ILE A 149 27.51 31.08 -31.12
N PRO A 150 28.85 30.94 -31.04
CA PRO A 150 29.73 31.40 -32.11
C PRO A 150 30.69 30.32 -32.65
N THR A 151 30.80 30.29 -33.97
CA THR A 151 31.68 29.47 -34.82
C THR A 151 33.14 29.95 -34.81
N ASN A 152 34.12 29.05 -35.00
CA ASN A 152 35.31 29.30 -35.83
C ASN A 152 36.03 28.01 -36.24
N ASP A 153 36.93 28.17 -37.20
CA ASP A 153 37.31 27.34 -38.33
C ASP A 153 38.74 26.75 -38.26
N GLY A 154 38.98 25.68 -39.03
CA GLY A 154 40.26 25.51 -39.76
C GLY A 154 41.30 24.47 -39.32
N SER A 155 41.31 23.33 -40.03
CA SER A 155 42.47 22.61 -40.65
C SER A 155 43.71 22.15 -39.86
N ASP A 156 43.98 20.83 -39.85
CA ASP A 156 45.07 20.14 -40.62
C ASP A 156 45.40 18.70 -40.06
N LEU A 157 45.60 17.73 -40.97
CA LEU A 157 46.34 16.45 -40.79
C LEU A 157 47.70 16.55 -41.57
N PRO A 158 48.72 15.63 -41.56
CA PRO A 158 49.00 14.32 -40.89
C PRO A 158 50.50 14.27 -40.40
N PRO A 159 51.36 13.21 -40.43
CA PRO A 159 51.25 11.72 -40.42
C PRO A 159 52.16 10.96 -39.39
N SER A 160 51.99 9.62 -39.29
CA SER A 160 52.76 8.63 -38.49
C SER A 160 54.25 8.45 -38.85
N THR A 161 55.07 7.96 -37.90
CA THR A 161 56.28 7.11 -38.15
C THR A 161 56.98 6.50 -36.89
N VAL A 162 57.06 5.14 -36.83
CA VAL A 162 58.19 4.22 -36.44
C VAL A 162 58.57 4.09 -34.91
N PRO A 163 59.06 2.96 -34.31
CA PRO A 163 59.77 1.74 -34.81
C PRO A 163 59.38 0.32 -34.27
N VAL A 164 59.97 -0.70 -34.93
CA VAL A 164 60.18 -2.10 -34.51
C VAL A 164 61.10 -2.21 -33.28
N VAL A 165 60.70 -3.01 -32.27
CA VAL A 165 61.57 -3.56 -31.21
C VAL A 165 61.20 -5.03 -30.97
N VAL A 166 62.19 -5.92 -30.98
CA VAL A 166 62.10 -7.31 -30.48
C VAL A 166 62.58 -7.32 -29.03
N PRO A 167 61.89 -8.04 -28.11
CA PRO A 167 62.61 -8.69 -27.03
C PRO A 167 62.17 -10.14 -26.73
N VAL A 168 63.22 -10.93 -26.54
CA VAL A 168 63.41 -12.18 -25.80
C VAL A 168 62.35 -12.56 -24.75
N LEU A 169 62.00 -13.87 -24.75
CA LEU A 169 61.16 -14.63 -23.81
C LEU A 169 61.47 -14.38 -22.31
N PRO A 170 60.42 -14.30 -21.46
CA PRO A 170 60.45 -14.72 -20.07
C PRO A 170 59.67 -16.03 -19.84
N ASP A 171 60.01 -16.67 -18.71
CA ASP A 171 59.67 -18.02 -18.28
C ASP A 171 58.18 -18.36 -18.25
N ILE A 172 57.93 -19.60 -18.68
CA ILE A 172 56.66 -20.31 -18.71
C ILE A 172 56.32 -20.67 -17.26
N HIS A 173 55.22 -20.16 -16.71
CA HIS A 173 54.28 -20.81 -15.77
C HIS A 173 53.17 -19.79 -15.45
N ALA A 174 51.91 -20.20 -15.66
CA ALA A 174 50.65 -19.45 -15.61
C ALA A 174 50.27 -18.65 -16.88
N GLY A 175 49.15 -19.05 -17.53
CA GLY A 175 48.41 -18.21 -18.49
C GLY A 175 48.51 -18.53 -19.98
N LEU A 176 47.97 -19.68 -20.43
CA LEU A 176 47.58 -19.85 -21.84
C LEU A 176 46.10 -20.21 -21.93
N ASN A 177 45.25 -19.18 -21.98
CA ASN A 177 43.90 -19.27 -22.52
C ASN A 177 43.99 -18.97 -24.03
N GLY A 178 44.17 -20.00 -24.86
CA GLY A 178 44.13 -19.86 -26.32
C GLY A 178 44.39 -21.18 -27.04
N LEU A 179 43.49 -21.53 -27.98
CA LEU A 179 43.65 -22.67 -28.87
C LEU A 179 44.87 -22.47 -29.80
N MET A 180 45.70 -23.51 -29.98
CA MET A 180 46.91 -23.42 -30.81
C MET A 180 46.63 -23.83 -32.27
N THR A 181 47.13 -23.04 -33.23
CA THR A 181 46.98 -23.30 -34.68
C THR A 181 47.51 -24.66 -35.11
N ASP A 182 48.60 -25.15 -34.49
CA ASP A 182 49.17 -26.47 -34.80
C ASP A 182 48.23 -27.62 -34.41
N VAL A 183 47.51 -27.48 -33.28
CA VAL A 183 46.54 -28.46 -32.80
C VAL A 183 45.33 -28.53 -33.74
N VAL A 184 44.80 -27.38 -34.16
CA VAL A 184 43.67 -27.30 -35.09
C VAL A 184 44.04 -27.90 -36.44
N ASN A 185 45.23 -27.57 -36.99
CA ASN A 185 45.69 -28.15 -38.25
C ASN A 185 45.79 -29.68 -38.17
N GLN A 186 46.28 -30.22 -37.04
CA GLN A 186 46.46 -31.66 -36.87
C GLN A 186 45.12 -32.40 -36.72
N LEU A 187 44.22 -31.89 -35.88
CA LEU A 187 42.88 -32.48 -35.72
C LEU A 187 42.03 -32.30 -36.97
N GLY A 188 42.13 -31.15 -37.65
CA GLY A 188 41.43 -30.87 -38.89
C GLY A 188 41.89 -31.78 -40.03
N GLN A 189 43.19 -32.06 -40.12
CA GLN A 189 43.70 -33.07 -41.04
C GLN A 189 43.19 -34.48 -40.68
N THR A 190 43.11 -34.81 -39.39
CA THR A 190 42.55 -36.10 -38.91
C THR A 190 41.08 -36.24 -39.29
N ALA A 191 40.29 -35.15 -39.18
CA ALA A 191 38.90 -35.11 -39.59
C ALA A 191 38.74 -35.30 -41.12
N LEU A 192 39.59 -34.65 -41.91
CA LEU A 192 39.64 -34.82 -43.37
C LEU A 192 40.02 -36.25 -43.76
N ASP A 193 40.98 -36.87 -43.10
CA ASP A 193 41.39 -38.25 -43.35
C ASP A 193 40.27 -39.26 -43.00
N LEU A 194 39.48 -38.97 -41.94
CA LEU A 194 38.30 -39.76 -41.61
C LEU A 194 37.24 -39.67 -42.72
N TRP A 195 36.91 -38.45 -43.18
CA TRP A 195 35.98 -38.26 -44.29
C TRP A 195 36.46 -38.90 -45.61
N GLN A 196 37.77 -38.80 -45.92
CA GLN A 196 38.37 -39.51 -47.05
C GLN A 196 38.15 -41.02 -46.96
N THR A 197 38.25 -41.58 -45.77
CA THR A 197 38.04 -43.02 -45.51
C THR A 197 36.56 -43.41 -45.63
N VAL A 198 35.66 -42.56 -45.13
CA VAL A 198 34.20 -42.76 -45.21
C VAL A 198 33.69 -42.71 -46.65
N LEU A 199 34.18 -41.75 -47.45
CA LEU A 199 33.72 -41.51 -48.83
C LEU A 199 34.58 -42.17 -49.92
N ALA A 200 35.74 -42.73 -49.55
CA ALA A 200 36.74 -43.26 -50.49
C ALA A 200 37.15 -42.23 -51.57
N LEU A 201 37.41 -40.99 -51.15
CA LEU A 201 37.70 -39.88 -52.06
C LEU A 201 38.98 -40.12 -52.88
N PRO A 202 38.96 -39.91 -54.21
CA PRO A 202 40.16 -40.06 -55.04
C PRO A 202 41.18 -38.92 -54.86
N LEU A 203 40.72 -37.74 -54.45
CA LEU A 203 41.54 -36.58 -54.08
C LEU A 203 40.73 -35.71 -53.10
N ALA A 204 41.32 -35.37 -51.95
CA ALA A 204 40.71 -34.47 -50.97
C ALA A 204 41.05 -33.00 -51.28
N PRO A 205 40.16 -32.05 -50.91
CA PRO A 205 40.45 -30.63 -51.01
C PRO A 205 41.59 -30.22 -50.08
N ASP A 206 42.31 -29.16 -50.47
CA ASP A 206 43.31 -28.48 -49.65
C ASP A 206 42.58 -27.50 -48.72
N ILE A 207 42.63 -27.74 -47.41
CA ILE A 207 41.90 -26.96 -46.40
C ILE A 207 42.88 -26.12 -45.58
N VAL A 208 42.63 -24.82 -45.52
CA VAL A 208 43.34 -23.91 -44.63
C VAL A 208 42.54 -23.74 -43.34
N PHE A 209 43.16 -23.99 -42.19
CA PHE A 209 42.54 -23.74 -40.89
C PHE A 209 43.04 -22.40 -40.30
N SER A 210 42.11 -21.57 -39.82
CA SER A 210 42.41 -20.37 -39.02
C SER A 210 41.71 -20.42 -37.66
N ILE A 211 42.22 -19.64 -36.71
CA ILE A 211 41.63 -19.45 -35.38
C ILE A 211 41.35 -17.96 -35.24
N GLU A 212 40.11 -17.63 -34.95
CA GLU A 212 39.61 -16.26 -34.78
C GLU A 212 38.57 -16.26 -33.64
N ASN A 213 38.27 -15.12 -33.03
CA ASN A 213 37.12 -15.04 -32.13
C ASN A 213 35.87 -14.78 -32.96
N LEU A 214 35.01 -15.79 -33.05
CA LEU A 214 33.83 -15.82 -33.91
C LEU A 214 32.63 -15.16 -33.21
N ALA A 215 31.55 -14.97 -33.97
CA ALA A 215 30.31 -14.41 -33.46
C ALA A 215 29.71 -15.28 -32.35
N CYS A 216 28.89 -14.66 -31.50
CA CYS A 216 28.23 -15.35 -30.40
C CYS A 216 27.47 -16.59 -30.90
N GLY A 217 27.56 -17.71 -30.18
CA GLY A 217 26.93 -18.97 -30.54
C GLY A 217 27.60 -19.73 -31.70
N THR A 218 28.61 -19.16 -32.36
CA THR A 218 29.28 -19.76 -33.53
C THR A 218 30.58 -20.44 -33.13
N LEU A 219 30.65 -21.77 -33.24
CA LEU A 219 31.84 -22.55 -32.89
C LEU A 219 32.88 -22.62 -34.03
N ALA A 220 32.41 -22.57 -35.29
CA ALA A 220 33.24 -22.56 -36.47
C ALA A 220 32.46 -22.09 -37.71
N ARG A 221 33.18 -21.83 -38.80
CA ARG A 221 32.62 -21.60 -40.14
C ARG A 221 33.50 -22.21 -41.22
N ALA A 222 32.87 -22.67 -42.30
CA ALA A 222 33.55 -23.26 -43.46
C ALA A 222 33.15 -22.61 -44.78
N GLY A 223 34.05 -22.63 -45.75
CA GLY A 223 33.74 -22.17 -47.10
C GLY A 223 34.61 -22.82 -48.18
N ILE A 224 34.02 -23.10 -49.34
CA ILE A 224 34.74 -23.55 -50.53
C ILE A 224 35.33 -22.33 -51.25
N THR A 225 36.65 -22.26 -51.34
CA THR A 225 37.37 -21.13 -51.94
C THR A 225 37.79 -21.39 -53.39
N GLN A 226 37.83 -22.66 -53.82
CA GLN A 226 38.16 -23.02 -55.19
C GLN A 226 37.52 -24.34 -55.62
N TYR A 227 37.04 -24.38 -56.87
CA TYR A 227 36.55 -25.59 -57.54
C TYR A 227 37.55 -26.11 -58.59
N ALA A 228 37.65 -27.43 -58.71
CA ALA A 228 38.40 -28.10 -59.77
C ALA A 228 37.66 -28.03 -61.12
N ALA A 229 38.36 -28.34 -62.21
CA ALA A 229 37.79 -28.30 -63.57
C ALA A 229 36.61 -29.26 -63.80
N ASN A 230 36.46 -30.28 -62.96
CA ASN A 230 35.33 -31.22 -62.95
C ASN A 230 34.16 -30.74 -62.06
N GLY A 231 34.24 -29.54 -61.48
CA GLY A 231 33.21 -28.95 -60.63
C GLY A 231 33.32 -29.34 -59.15
N LEU A 232 34.20 -30.27 -58.75
CA LEU A 232 34.34 -30.68 -57.36
C LEU A 232 35.09 -29.64 -56.51
N PRO A 233 34.83 -29.55 -55.19
CA PRO A 233 35.63 -28.73 -54.29
C PRO A 233 37.12 -29.08 -54.36
N GLN A 234 37.97 -28.07 -54.53
CA GLN A 234 39.43 -28.21 -54.63
C GLN A 234 40.15 -27.55 -53.45
N ARG A 235 39.66 -26.41 -52.97
CA ARG A 235 40.19 -25.72 -51.79
C ARG A 235 39.07 -25.18 -50.92
N GLY A 236 39.31 -25.16 -49.61
CA GLY A 236 38.42 -24.52 -48.64
C GLY A 236 39.17 -23.84 -47.52
N ILE A 237 38.43 -23.08 -46.72
CA ILE A 237 38.89 -22.48 -45.46
C ILE A 237 37.93 -22.93 -44.35
N ILE A 238 38.49 -23.24 -43.18
CA ILE A 238 37.75 -23.49 -41.95
C ILE A 238 38.31 -22.56 -40.88
N THR A 239 37.46 -21.73 -40.29
CA THR A 239 37.83 -20.85 -39.19
C THR A 239 37.16 -21.38 -37.92
N ILE A 240 37.96 -21.59 -36.87
CA ILE A 240 37.50 -22.09 -35.56
C ILE A 240 37.50 -20.96 -34.55
N ASP A 241 36.52 -20.95 -33.68
CA ASP A 241 36.45 -20.02 -32.56
C ASP A 241 37.61 -20.23 -31.55
N ASP A 242 38.20 -19.17 -31.02
CA ASP A 242 39.42 -19.27 -30.21
C ASP A 242 39.19 -19.85 -28.80
N ASN A 243 38.00 -19.69 -28.25
CA ASN A 243 37.66 -20.03 -26.87
C ASN A 243 36.34 -20.81 -26.71
N ALA A 244 35.74 -21.26 -27.81
CA ALA A 244 34.46 -21.94 -27.89
C ALA A 244 33.31 -21.12 -27.28
N ASN A 245 33.25 -19.82 -27.57
CA ASN A 245 32.31 -18.84 -27.02
C ASN A 245 32.37 -18.78 -25.48
N GLY A 246 33.59 -18.75 -24.94
CA GLY A 246 33.89 -18.68 -23.51
C GLY A 246 33.73 -20.00 -22.75
N ARG A 247 33.48 -21.11 -23.44
CA ARG A 247 33.16 -22.42 -22.83
C ARG A 247 34.31 -23.43 -22.87
N GLY A 248 35.37 -23.12 -23.61
CA GLY A 248 36.55 -23.95 -23.72
C GLY A 248 36.39 -25.14 -24.66
N TRP A 249 37.50 -25.49 -25.29
CA TRP A 249 37.63 -26.63 -26.18
C TRP A 249 38.13 -27.86 -25.43
N PHE A 250 37.43 -28.98 -25.60
CA PHE A 250 38.03 -30.30 -25.38
C PHE A 250 38.90 -30.65 -26.59
N VAL A 251 40.21 -30.77 -26.35
CA VAL A 251 41.18 -31.22 -27.35
C VAL A 251 41.49 -32.68 -27.10
N ASP A 252 40.82 -33.56 -27.85
CA ASP A 252 41.06 -34.99 -27.75
C ASP A 252 42.43 -35.38 -28.30
N GLN A 253 43.23 -36.06 -27.48
CA GLN A 253 44.54 -36.59 -27.86
C GLN A 253 44.42 -37.90 -28.66
N SER A 254 43.28 -38.57 -28.59
CA SER A 254 42.91 -39.79 -29.30
C SER A 254 41.57 -39.63 -30.03
N PRO A 255 41.42 -38.69 -30.98
CA PRO A 255 40.13 -38.33 -31.59
C PRO A 255 39.38 -39.47 -32.30
N LEU A 256 40.09 -40.55 -32.65
CA LEU A 256 39.50 -41.76 -33.27
C LEU A 256 39.09 -42.83 -32.24
N ASP A 257 39.35 -42.60 -30.96
CA ASP A 257 38.85 -43.39 -29.82
C ASP A 257 37.82 -42.54 -29.06
N ASN A 258 36.72 -43.15 -28.62
CA ASN A 258 35.64 -42.43 -27.92
C ASN A 258 35.77 -42.58 -26.40
N SER A 259 36.98 -42.78 -25.89
CA SER A 259 37.22 -43.20 -24.52
C SER A 259 36.76 -42.17 -23.47
N GLU A 260 36.74 -40.90 -23.87
CA GLU A 260 36.30 -39.75 -23.08
C GLU A 260 34.78 -39.53 -23.17
N PHE A 261 34.13 -40.16 -24.15
CA PHE A 261 32.69 -40.09 -24.42
C PHE A 261 32.05 -41.48 -24.27
N THR A 262 32.01 -41.98 -23.04
CA THR A 262 31.66 -43.38 -22.73
C THR A 262 30.15 -43.70 -22.81
N VAL A 263 29.29 -42.68 -22.87
CA VAL A 263 27.83 -42.86 -22.88
C VAL A 263 27.32 -42.80 -24.32
N LEU A 264 26.82 -43.91 -24.85
CA LEU A 264 26.23 -43.96 -26.19
C LEU A 264 24.83 -43.32 -26.18
N ILE A 265 24.62 -42.28 -26.98
CA ILE A 265 23.33 -41.57 -27.11
C ILE A 265 22.63 -41.82 -28.45
N ALA A 266 23.39 -42.20 -29.49
CA ALA A 266 22.89 -42.66 -30.79
C ALA A 266 23.90 -43.61 -31.46
N ALA A 267 23.69 -44.04 -32.71
CA ALA A 267 24.61 -44.95 -33.39
C ALA A 267 26.03 -44.35 -33.61
N ASP A 268 26.09 -43.03 -33.61
CA ASP A 268 27.16 -42.15 -34.05
C ASP A 268 27.33 -40.92 -33.11
N GLY A 269 26.56 -40.88 -32.02
CA GLY A 269 26.64 -39.85 -30.98
C GLY A 269 27.00 -40.42 -29.62
N TYR A 270 27.91 -39.73 -28.93
CA TYR A 270 28.45 -40.12 -27.63
C TYR A 270 28.44 -38.93 -26.66
N GLN A 271 28.34 -39.21 -25.37
CA GLN A 271 28.34 -38.22 -24.29
C GLN A 271 29.44 -38.54 -23.26
N ALA A 272 30.11 -37.49 -22.80
CA ALA A 272 31.05 -37.55 -21.69
C ALA A 272 30.29 -37.72 -20.36
N SER A 273 30.78 -38.62 -19.50
CA SER A 273 30.28 -38.69 -18.12
C SER A 273 30.73 -37.45 -17.32
N ALA A 274 30.06 -37.12 -16.22
CA ALA A 274 30.42 -35.99 -15.36
C ALA A 274 31.86 -36.02 -14.80
N VAL A 275 32.53 -37.19 -14.82
CA VAL A 275 33.93 -37.36 -14.39
C VAL A 275 34.92 -37.39 -15.57
N SER A 276 34.43 -37.25 -16.80
CA SER A 276 35.26 -37.22 -17.99
C SER A 276 35.95 -35.86 -18.11
N PRO A 277 37.21 -35.80 -18.57
CA PRO A 277 37.87 -34.54 -18.91
C PRO A 277 37.14 -33.70 -19.97
N ALA A 278 36.27 -34.32 -20.78
CA ALA A 278 35.46 -33.62 -21.78
C ALA A 278 34.14 -33.04 -21.22
N SER A 279 33.83 -33.28 -19.93
CA SER A 279 32.62 -32.80 -19.29
C SER A 279 32.61 -31.27 -19.19
N GLY A 280 31.54 -30.63 -19.66
CA GLY A 280 31.36 -29.17 -19.61
C GLY A 280 32.10 -28.38 -20.70
N THR A 281 32.67 -29.05 -21.71
CA THR A 281 33.43 -28.42 -22.81
C THR A 281 32.93 -28.89 -24.18
N TYR A 282 33.23 -28.14 -25.25
CA TYR A 282 32.90 -28.55 -26.62
C TYR A 282 33.98 -29.45 -27.24
N ASP A 283 33.58 -30.53 -27.91
CA ASP A 283 34.51 -31.42 -28.60
C ASP A 283 35.00 -30.80 -29.91
N LEU A 284 36.24 -30.30 -29.92
CA LEU A 284 36.84 -29.64 -31.09
C LEU A 284 36.89 -30.56 -32.32
N PHE A 285 37.08 -31.86 -32.10
CA PHE A 285 37.12 -32.82 -33.19
C PHE A 285 35.77 -32.98 -33.89
N THR A 286 34.66 -32.96 -33.15
CA THR A 286 33.31 -32.98 -33.71
C THR A 286 33.05 -31.75 -34.58
N VAL A 287 33.43 -30.55 -34.13
CA VAL A 287 33.27 -29.32 -34.91
C VAL A 287 34.10 -29.37 -36.19
N LEU A 288 35.35 -29.80 -36.12
CA LEU A 288 36.19 -29.96 -37.32
C LEU A 288 35.62 -30.98 -38.30
N LEU A 289 35.03 -32.08 -37.82
CA LEU A 289 34.36 -33.06 -38.68
C LEU A 289 33.15 -32.45 -39.40
N HIS A 290 32.36 -31.66 -38.69
CA HIS A 290 31.20 -30.96 -39.23
C HIS A 290 31.62 -30.01 -40.37
N GLU A 291 32.56 -29.10 -40.08
CA GLU A 291 33.04 -28.10 -41.04
C GLU A 291 33.71 -28.71 -42.27
N VAL A 292 34.45 -29.81 -42.11
CA VAL A 292 35.02 -30.55 -43.24
C VAL A 292 33.90 -31.10 -44.14
N GLY A 293 32.76 -31.52 -43.59
CA GLY A 293 31.59 -31.94 -44.36
C GLY A 293 31.08 -30.83 -45.29
N HIS A 294 30.99 -29.59 -44.81
CA HIS A 294 30.63 -28.43 -45.63
C HIS A 294 31.65 -28.16 -46.74
N VAL A 295 32.96 -28.17 -46.43
CA VAL A 295 34.02 -27.99 -47.46
C VAL A 295 33.99 -29.10 -48.51
N LEU A 296 33.60 -30.31 -48.14
CA LEU A 296 33.42 -31.43 -49.07
C LEU A 296 32.19 -31.30 -49.96
N GLY A 297 31.29 -30.35 -49.70
CA GLY A 297 30.15 -30.05 -50.56
C GLY A 297 28.80 -30.33 -49.92
N PHE A 298 28.69 -30.48 -48.60
CA PHE A 298 27.40 -30.48 -47.91
C PHE A 298 26.92 -29.04 -47.75
N THR A 299 26.53 -28.38 -48.85
CA THR A 299 26.09 -26.98 -48.86
C THR A 299 25.36 -26.65 -50.16
N ASP A 300 24.31 -25.83 -50.11
CA ASP A 300 23.61 -25.27 -51.29
C ASP A 300 24.54 -24.39 -52.15
N ALA A 301 25.65 -23.90 -51.58
CA ALA A 301 26.69 -23.21 -52.36
C ALA A 301 27.36 -24.14 -53.39
N PHE A 302 27.34 -25.46 -53.16
CA PHE A 302 27.84 -26.45 -54.09
C PHE A 302 26.73 -27.00 -54.98
N ALA A 303 26.84 -26.72 -56.29
CA ALA A 303 25.82 -27.10 -57.28
C ALA A 303 25.45 -28.60 -57.29
N GLY A 304 26.38 -29.49 -56.92
CA GLY A 304 26.10 -30.93 -56.82
C GLY A 304 25.10 -31.27 -55.72
N PHE A 305 25.21 -30.62 -54.56
CA PHE A 305 24.29 -30.78 -53.44
C PHE A 305 22.98 -30.03 -53.67
N ALA A 306 23.08 -28.77 -54.11
CA ALA A 306 21.93 -27.92 -54.48
C ALA A 306 20.96 -28.60 -55.46
N SER A 307 21.47 -29.44 -56.36
CA SER A 307 20.65 -30.13 -57.36
C SER A 307 19.63 -31.13 -56.79
N TYR A 308 19.80 -31.53 -55.53
CA TYR A 308 18.90 -32.42 -54.81
C TYR A 308 17.95 -31.69 -53.84
N ILE A 309 18.03 -30.35 -53.76
CA ILE A 309 17.19 -29.58 -52.85
C ILE A 309 15.85 -29.29 -53.54
N GLU A 310 14.77 -29.77 -52.91
CA GLU A 310 13.39 -29.43 -53.27
C GLU A 310 12.75 -28.61 -52.14
N ILE A 311 11.91 -27.64 -52.50
CA ILE A 311 11.15 -26.84 -51.55
C ILE A 311 9.67 -27.23 -51.70
N ASP A 312 9.03 -27.62 -50.60
CA ASP A 312 7.63 -28.01 -50.61
C ASP A 312 6.66 -26.81 -50.67
N ASP A 313 5.36 -27.09 -50.78
CA ASP A 313 4.30 -26.06 -50.86
C ASP A 313 4.22 -25.17 -49.59
N THR A 314 4.90 -25.53 -48.50
CA THR A 314 4.98 -24.76 -47.24
C THR A 314 6.25 -23.92 -47.13
N GLY A 315 7.17 -24.05 -48.09
CA GLY A 315 8.46 -23.35 -48.08
C GLY A 315 9.59 -24.12 -47.39
N THR A 316 9.35 -25.37 -46.98
CA THR A 316 10.34 -26.16 -46.23
C THR A 316 11.31 -26.86 -47.18
N PRO A 317 12.65 -26.66 -47.05
CA PRO A 317 13.63 -27.32 -47.91
C PRO A 317 13.91 -28.76 -47.48
N ALA A 318 14.10 -29.65 -48.46
CA ALA A 318 14.47 -31.04 -48.24
C ALA A 318 15.46 -31.53 -49.31
N PHE A 319 16.39 -32.38 -48.90
CA PHE A 319 17.25 -33.14 -49.81
C PHE A 319 16.50 -34.37 -50.32
N VAL A 320 16.16 -34.40 -51.61
CA VAL A 320 15.33 -35.42 -52.25
C VAL A 320 16.11 -36.18 -53.32
N ALA A 321 16.28 -37.48 -53.11
CA ALA A 321 16.89 -38.40 -54.06
C ALA A 321 16.11 -39.73 -54.11
N PRO A 322 16.33 -40.61 -55.11
CA PRO A 322 15.61 -41.88 -55.19
C PRO A 322 15.74 -42.74 -53.91
N GLY A 323 14.67 -42.79 -53.11
CA GLY A 323 14.64 -43.55 -51.85
C GLY A 323 15.18 -42.79 -50.63
N LEU A 324 15.46 -41.48 -50.76
CA LEU A 324 15.96 -40.62 -49.70
C LEU A 324 15.18 -39.29 -49.69
N ASN A 325 14.67 -38.90 -48.53
CA ASN A 325 14.05 -37.59 -48.30
C ASN A 325 14.44 -37.14 -46.89
N VAL A 326 15.30 -36.13 -46.82
CA VAL A 326 15.87 -35.59 -45.56
C VAL A 326 15.48 -34.13 -45.47
N GLN A 327 14.85 -33.74 -44.36
CA GLN A 327 14.48 -32.35 -44.12
C GLN A 327 15.74 -31.53 -43.80
N LEU A 328 15.82 -30.33 -44.37
CA LEU A 328 16.93 -29.41 -44.16
C LEU A 328 16.47 -28.20 -43.33
N THR A 329 17.42 -27.45 -42.79
CA THR A 329 17.22 -26.12 -42.18
C THR A 329 16.97 -25.08 -43.28
N GLY A 330 16.48 -23.89 -42.91
CA GLY A 330 16.20 -22.80 -43.84
C GLY A 330 17.40 -22.32 -44.65
N ASP A 331 18.62 -22.42 -44.08
CA ASP A 331 19.89 -22.18 -44.77
C ASP A 331 20.23 -23.24 -45.83
N ARG A 332 19.54 -24.39 -45.79
CA ARG A 332 19.68 -25.57 -46.64
C ARG A 332 21.03 -26.30 -46.54
N ASP A 333 21.82 -25.96 -45.53
CA ASP A 333 23.15 -26.52 -45.32
C ASP A 333 23.17 -27.53 -44.17
N HIS A 334 22.13 -27.57 -43.33
CA HIS A 334 22.06 -28.51 -42.20
C HIS A 334 20.81 -29.41 -42.23
N ILE A 335 20.87 -30.53 -41.52
CA ILE A 335 19.76 -31.47 -41.36
C ILE A 335 18.86 -31.03 -40.20
N THR A 336 17.55 -30.91 -40.44
CA THR A 336 16.54 -30.62 -39.39
C THR A 336 16.01 -31.88 -38.73
N GLY A 337 15.83 -31.82 -37.41
CA GLY A 337 14.83 -32.65 -36.74
C GLY A 337 15.13 -33.11 -35.32
N ILE A 338 14.08 -33.06 -34.51
CA ILE A 338 13.87 -33.74 -33.21
C ILE A 338 14.14 -35.27 -33.29
N ALA A 339 14.36 -35.84 -34.48
CA ALA A 339 14.60 -37.25 -34.75
C ALA A 339 16.09 -37.66 -34.89
N ALA A 340 17.03 -36.71 -35.02
CA ALA A 340 18.46 -37.01 -35.15
C ALA A 340 19.38 -35.96 -34.48
N PRO A 341 19.18 -35.61 -33.19
CA PRO A 341 20.00 -34.61 -32.49
C PRO A 341 21.49 -34.99 -32.39
N ALA A 342 21.81 -36.27 -32.60
CA ALA A 342 23.16 -36.82 -32.61
C ALA A 342 23.80 -36.87 -34.00
N ASP A 343 23.10 -36.47 -35.06
CA ASP A 343 23.66 -36.40 -36.41
C ASP A 343 24.70 -35.29 -36.50
N LEU A 344 25.79 -35.57 -37.23
CA LEU A 344 26.91 -34.67 -37.34
C LEU A 344 26.51 -33.36 -38.04
N MET A 345 25.70 -33.41 -39.10
CA MET A 345 25.32 -32.24 -39.92
C MET A 345 24.09 -31.49 -39.37
N ASN A 346 23.83 -31.64 -38.06
CA ASN A 346 22.87 -30.83 -37.32
C ASN A 346 23.53 -29.49 -36.91
N PRO A 347 22.81 -28.36 -36.92
CA PRO A 347 23.42 -27.04 -36.67
C PRO A 347 23.80 -26.80 -35.20
N THR A 348 23.38 -27.68 -34.28
CA THR A 348 23.63 -27.52 -32.85
C THR A 348 24.55 -28.61 -32.30
N LEU A 349 25.48 -28.22 -31.43
CA LEU A 349 26.29 -29.14 -30.63
C LEU A 349 26.08 -28.78 -29.16
N LYS A 350 25.87 -29.78 -28.30
CA LYS A 350 25.87 -29.58 -26.85
C LYS A 350 27.26 -29.83 -26.28
N GLN A 351 27.59 -29.18 -25.17
CA GLN A 351 28.81 -29.52 -24.42
C GLN A 351 28.81 -31.00 -24.02
N SER A 352 30.00 -31.56 -23.85
CA SER A 352 30.20 -32.97 -23.50
C SER A 352 29.69 -33.97 -24.55
N ILE A 353 29.28 -33.52 -25.74
CA ILE A 353 28.82 -34.40 -26.83
C ILE A 353 29.89 -34.52 -27.90
N ARG A 354 30.09 -35.75 -28.37
CA ARG A 354 30.81 -36.09 -29.58
C ARG A 354 29.84 -36.62 -30.63
N LYS A 355 29.92 -36.11 -31.85
CA LYS A 355 29.19 -36.61 -33.02
C LYS A 355 30.17 -37.05 -34.10
N LEU A 356 29.88 -38.16 -34.78
CA LEU A 356 30.71 -38.72 -35.85
C LEU A 356 29.92 -38.78 -37.16
N PRO A 357 30.59 -38.83 -38.33
CA PRO A 357 29.91 -38.95 -39.62
C PRO A 357 28.98 -40.16 -39.68
N SER A 358 27.72 -39.91 -40.01
CA SER A 358 26.68 -40.90 -40.10
C SER A 358 26.68 -41.60 -41.47
N ALA A 359 25.98 -42.73 -41.56
CA ALA A 359 25.73 -43.37 -42.87
C ALA A 359 24.86 -42.48 -43.77
N LEU A 360 24.03 -41.62 -43.18
CA LEU A 360 23.17 -40.67 -43.88
C LEU A 360 24.01 -39.57 -44.53
N ASP A 361 24.94 -38.97 -43.76
CA ASP A 361 25.84 -37.91 -44.25
C ASP A 361 26.67 -38.40 -45.43
N ALA A 362 27.24 -39.61 -45.28
CA ALA A 362 28.00 -40.25 -46.34
C ALA A 362 27.16 -40.51 -47.59
N MET A 363 25.89 -40.89 -47.46
CA MET A 363 24.99 -41.11 -48.59
C MET A 363 24.68 -39.81 -49.33
N MET A 364 24.39 -38.73 -48.61
CA MET A 364 24.10 -37.41 -49.19
C MET A 364 25.31 -36.84 -49.93
N LEU A 365 26.51 -36.88 -49.33
CA LEU A 365 27.74 -36.44 -49.98
C LEU A 365 28.12 -37.30 -51.19
N ASN A 366 27.93 -38.63 -51.14
CA ASN A 366 28.18 -39.49 -52.31
C ASN A 366 27.29 -39.13 -53.51
N LEU A 367 26.02 -38.78 -53.25
CA LEU A 367 25.09 -38.33 -54.29
C LEU A 367 25.46 -36.95 -54.83
N ALA A 368 25.82 -36.01 -53.95
CA ALA A 368 26.22 -34.66 -54.33
C ALA A 368 27.53 -34.64 -55.17
N LEU A 369 28.47 -35.53 -54.84
CA LEU A 369 29.78 -35.62 -55.48
C LEU A 369 29.81 -36.57 -56.70
N ASP A 370 28.68 -37.21 -57.04
CA ASP A 370 28.54 -38.24 -58.09
C ASP A 370 29.60 -39.35 -57.96
N LEU A 371 29.80 -39.84 -56.73
CA LEU A 371 30.73 -40.92 -56.42
C LEU A 371 30.05 -42.28 -56.65
N THR A 372 30.81 -43.29 -57.09
CA THR A 372 30.26 -44.65 -57.23
C THR A 372 29.86 -45.20 -55.85
N PRO A 373 28.59 -45.59 -55.60
CA PRO A 373 28.14 -45.95 -54.27
C PRO A 373 28.88 -47.20 -53.76
N ALA A 374 29.54 -47.08 -52.61
CA ALA A 374 29.95 -48.25 -51.86
C ALA A 374 28.69 -48.93 -51.29
N SER A 375 28.70 -50.25 -51.15
CA SER A 375 27.55 -50.95 -50.56
C SER A 375 27.42 -50.59 -49.07
N ALA A 376 26.18 -50.53 -48.53
CA ALA A 376 25.92 -50.22 -47.11
C ALA A 376 26.79 -51.01 -46.09
N GLY A 377 27.23 -52.22 -46.44
CA GLY A 377 28.12 -53.04 -45.61
C GLY A 377 29.61 -52.66 -45.60
N GLN A 378 30.03 -51.71 -46.45
CA GLN A 378 31.41 -51.21 -46.54
C GLN A 378 31.63 -50.02 -45.58
N TYR A 379 30.60 -49.20 -45.35
CA TYR A 379 30.67 -48.01 -44.47
C TYR A 379 30.86 -48.38 -42.99
N ALA A 380 30.12 -49.39 -42.49
CA ALA A 380 30.25 -49.86 -41.11
C ALA A 380 31.61 -50.55 -40.81
N ALA A 381 32.29 -51.07 -41.85
CA ALA A 381 33.61 -51.71 -41.73
C ALA A 381 34.78 -50.71 -41.77
N ASN A 382 34.56 -49.50 -42.31
CA ASN A 382 35.57 -48.44 -42.39
C ASN A 382 35.59 -47.53 -41.15
N LEU A 383 34.49 -47.45 -40.40
CA LEU A 383 34.43 -46.80 -39.07
C LEU A 383 35.19 -47.57 -37.97
N THR A 384 35.69 -48.79 -38.24
CA THR A 384 36.32 -49.69 -37.25
C THR A 384 37.82 -49.95 -37.46
N VAL A 385 38.56 -49.14 -38.24
CA VAL A 385 39.98 -49.43 -38.57
C VAL A 385 41.01 -48.59 -37.80
N SER A 386 41.66 -49.28 -36.86
CA SER A 386 43.10 -49.34 -36.52
C SER A 386 43.82 -48.16 -35.83
N THR A 387 44.06 -48.40 -34.54
CA THR A 387 44.88 -47.70 -33.52
C THR A 387 46.38 -47.59 -33.83
N SER A 388 46.80 -47.09 -35.00
CA SER A 388 48.24 -46.96 -35.27
C SER A 388 48.61 -45.78 -36.16
N SER A 389 48.56 -44.58 -35.57
CA SER A 389 49.43 -43.47 -35.97
C SER A 389 49.92 -42.80 -34.69
N GLU A 390 51.20 -42.98 -34.37
CA GLU A 390 51.86 -42.26 -33.28
C GLU A 390 51.74 -40.75 -33.55
N PHE A 391 50.91 -40.06 -32.77
CA PHE A 391 51.05 -38.62 -32.60
C PHE A 391 52.43 -38.37 -31.97
N ILE A 392 53.25 -37.55 -32.63
CA ILE A 392 54.47 -37.05 -32.01
C ILE A 392 54.02 -36.13 -30.87
N ALA A 393 54.04 -36.64 -29.64
CA ALA A 393 53.88 -35.83 -28.46
C ALA A 393 54.91 -34.69 -28.51
N LEU A 394 54.44 -33.45 -28.38
CA LEU A 394 55.31 -32.33 -28.09
C LEU A 394 55.90 -32.60 -26.69
N ASP A 395 57.19 -32.91 -26.65
CA ASP A 395 57.95 -33.26 -25.44
C ASP A 395 57.97 -32.06 -24.48
N ILE A 396 57.05 -32.04 -23.52
CA ILE A 396 57.14 -31.20 -22.31
C ILE A 396 57.80 -32.07 -21.24
N ASP A 397 59.07 -31.78 -20.97
CA ASP A 397 59.91 -32.47 -19.98
C ASP A 397 59.23 -32.54 -18.60
N PRO A 398 58.89 -33.75 -18.09
CA PRO A 398 58.21 -33.90 -16.81
C PRO A 398 59.17 -33.93 -15.60
N THR A 399 60.43 -33.50 -15.73
CA THR A 399 61.45 -33.70 -14.66
C THR A 399 61.85 -32.48 -13.82
N SER A 400 61.09 -31.38 -13.81
CA SER A 400 61.27 -30.34 -12.77
C SER A 400 60.34 -30.55 -11.56
N SER A 401 60.39 -31.74 -10.96
CA SER A 401 59.76 -31.99 -9.66
C SER A 401 60.66 -31.47 -8.52
N THR A 402 60.19 -30.47 -7.79
CA THR A 402 60.43 -30.40 -6.35
C THR A 402 59.11 -30.21 -5.62
N ASP A 403 58.77 -31.29 -4.92
CA ASP A 403 57.79 -31.45 -3.84
C ASP A 403 56.29 -31.40 -4.16
N LEU A 404 55.70 -32.60 -4.09
CA LEU A 404 54.27 -32.87 -3.92
C LEU A 404 53.80 -32.31 -2.56
N PRO A 405 52.68 -31.58 -2.46
CA PRO A 405 52.03 -31.35 -1.19
C PRO A 405 51.11 -32.52 -0.80
N ASP A 406 50.98 -32.63 0.52
CA ASP A 406 50.38 -33.67 1.36
C ASP A 406 48.86 -33.85 1.13
N GLU A 407 48.35 -35.08 1.30
CA GLU A 407 46.93 -35.49 1.12
C GLU A 407 45.97 -34.88 2.18
N ASN A 408 46.33 -33.77 2.84
CA ASN A 408 45.49 -33.13 3.87
C ASN A 408 45.43 -31.60 3.77
N ASP A 409 45.65 -31.02 2.59
CA ASP A 409 45.48 -29.58 2.35
C ASP A 409 44.08 -29.30 1.73
N PRO A 410 43.19 -28.54 2.38
CA PRO A 410 41.83 -28.29 1.89
C PRO A 410 41.75 -27.24 0.75
N GLU A 411 42.86 -26.78 0.19
CA GLU A 411 42.89 -25.68 -0.81
C GLU A 411 43.03 -26.12 -2.28
N ASN A 412 42.85 -27.40 -2.64
CA ASN A 412 42.98 -27.84 -4.04
C ASN A 412 41.73 -28.55 -4.62
N THR A 413 40.55 -28.08 -4.23
CA THR A 413 39.38 -28.10 -5.11
C THR A 413 39.63 -27.10 -6.25
N PRO A 414 39.22 -27.38 -7.51
CA PRO A 414 39.26 -26.35 -8.54
C PRO A 414 38.47 -25.16 -8.00
N GLU A 415 39.19 -24.07 -7.73
CA GLU A 415 38.61 -22.83 -7.28
C GLU A 415 37.76 -22.34 -8.44
N ILE A 416 36.45 -22.60 -8.35
CA ILE A 416 35.47 -21.73 -9.00
C ILE A 416 35.80 -20.37 -8.40
N ILE A 417 36.33 -19.46 -9.22
CA ILE A 417 36.44 -18.06 -8.84
C ILE A 417 35.01 -17.57 -8.67
N THR A 418 34.42 -17.80 -7.51
CA THR A 418 33.32 -16.98 -7.01
C THR A 418 34.00 -15.70 -6.56
N GLN A 419 34.16 -14.75 -7.48
CA GLN A 419 34.22 -13.36 -7.04
C GLN A 419 32.92 -13.09 -6.30
N ASP A 420 33.05 -12.84 -5.01
CA ASP A 420 32.01 -12.26 -4.17
C ASP A 420 31.71 -10.87 -4.74
N ASN A 421 30.72 -10.78 -5.63
CA ASN A 421 30.15 -9.53 -6.07
C ASN A 421 29.19 -9.05 -4.96
N SER A 422 29.76 -8.45 -3.92
CA SER A 422 29.04 -7.84 -2.80
C SER A 422 28.15 -6.64 -3.19
N ASP A 423 28.03 -6.36 -4.49
CA ASP A 423 27.49 -5.12 -5.04
C ASP A 423 26.22 -5.38 -5.89
N GLY A 424 25.79 -6.65 -6.02
CA GLY A 424 24.53 -7.02 -6.66
C GLY A 424 24.48 -6.89 -8.19
N THR A 425 25.54 -6.45 -8.87
CA THR A 425 25.59 -6.44 -10.34
C THR A 425 26.17 -7.76 -10.87
N MET A 426 25.31 -8.55 -11.52
CA MET A 426 25.64 -9.88 -12.05
C MET A 426 26.28 -9.83 -13.45
N ILE A 427 26.10 -8.72 -14.19
CA ILE A 427 26.82 -8.42 -15.42
C ILE A 427 28.15 -7.76 -15.04
N VAL A 428 29.27 -8.39 -15.40
CA VAL A 428 30.60 -7.83 -15.16
C VAL A 428 30.87 -6.75 -16.20
N ASN A 429 31.26 -5.56 -15.75
CA ASN A 429 31.62 -4.42 -16.62
C ASN A 429 30.50 -4.00 -17.58
N GLY A 430 29.24 -4.08 -17.12
CA GLY A 430 28.06 -3.65 -17.89
C GLY A 430 27.98 -2.14 -18.14
N ASP A 431 28.71 -1.36 -17.35
CA ASP A 431 28.95 0.08 -17.48
C ASP A 431 30.18 0.42 -18.36
N PHE A 432 30.82 -0.60 -18.93
CA PHE A 432 32.00 -0.51 -19.80
C PHE A 432 33.16 0.35 -19.25
N ASN A 433 33.33 0.41 -17.92
CA ASN A 433 34.39 1.19 -17.28
C ASN A 433 35.80 0.59 -17.41
N VAL A 434 35.91 -0.72 -17.67
CA VAL A 434 37.18 -1.44 -17.85
C VAL A 434 37.42 -1.68 -19.35
N ALA A 435 38.30 -0.90 -19.97
CA ALA A 435 38.52 -0.95 -21.43
C ALA A 435 39.59 -1.94 -21.90
N ASP A 436 40.52 -2.36 -21.04
CA ASP A 436 41.61 -3.29 -21.38
C ASP A 436 41.11 -4.74 -21.31
N PRO A 437 41.07 -5.50 -22.43
CA PRO A 437 40.60 -6.89 -22.44
C PRO A 437 41.41 -7.84 -21.56
N SER A 438 42.63 -7.45 -21.19
CA SER A 438 43.50 -8.25 -20.32
C SER A 438 43.34 -7.92 -18.83
N ALA A 439 42.57 -6.89 -18.47
CA ALA A 439 42.39 -6.47 -17.10
C ALA A 439 41.40 -7.38 -16.33
N PRO A 440 41.66 -7.67 -15.04
CA PRO A 440 40.68 -8.30 -14.17
C PRO A 440 39.39 -7.47 -14.14
N GLY A 441 38.24 -8.13 -14.29
CA GLY A 441 36.95 -7.45 -14.33
C GLY A 441 36.56 -6.91 -15.71
N PHE A 442 37.27 -7.23 -16.81
CA PHE A 442 36.84 -6.87 -18.16
C PHE A 442 35.48 -7.50 -18.55
N GLY A 443 35.23 -8.74 -18.13
CA GLY A 443 33.90 -9.39 -18.17
C GLY A 443 33.38 -9.83 -19.55
N TRP A 444 33.76 -9.14 -20.62
CA TRP A 444 33.25 -9.37 -21.98
C TRP A 444 34.17 -10.24 -22.84
N SER A 445 33.57 -10.97 -23.78
CA SER A 445 34.26 -11.56 -24.94
C SER A 445 33.98 -10.69 -26.18
N LEU A 446 35.02 -10.36 -26.95
CA LEU A 446 34.96 -9.42 -28.08
C LEU A 446 35.16 -10.12 -29.42
N SER A 447 34.18 -10.11 -30.31
CA SER A 447 34.31 -10.65 -31.67
C SER A 447 34.55 -9.54 -32.71
N GLY A 448 35.24 -9.87 -33.80
CA GLY A 448 35.53 -8.93 -34.88
C GLY A 448 36.31 -7.69 -34.42
N ALA A 449 35.81 -6.50 -34.76
CA ALA A 449 36.46 -5.22 -34.44
C ALA A 449 35.91 -4.55 -33.16
N ALA A 450 35.24 -5.29 -32.28
CA ALA A 450 34.62 -4.73 -31.08
C ALA A 450 35.68 -4.23 -30.08
N TYR A 451 35.39 -3.14 -29.39
CA TYR A 451 36.25 -2.58 -28.34
C TYR A 451 35.46 -1.68 -27.39
N ILE A 452 36.02 -1.40 -26.22
CA ILE A 452 35.44 -0.44 -25.28
C ILE A 452 36.17 0.91 -25.41
N ASP A 453 35.42 2.00 -25.57
CA ASP A 453 35.96 3.37 -25.50
C ASP A 453 34.95 4.30 -24.83
N GLN A 454 35.46 5.28 -24.09
CA GLN A 454 34.65 6.32 -23.41
C GLN A 454 33.48 5.79 -22.55
N GLN A 455 33.66 4.67 -21.86
CA GLN A 455 32.60 4.03 -21.05
C GLN A 455 31.44 3.47 -21.89
N SER A 456 31.70 3.03 -23.12
CA SER A 456 30.68 2.38 -23.95
C SER A 456 31.28 1.24 -24.78
N GLY A 457 30.45 0.25 -25.09
CA GLY A 457 30.78 -0.83 -26.01
C GLY A 457 30.66 -0.35 -27.47
N MET A 458 31.76 -0.36 -28.21
CA MET A 458 31.83 0.06 -29.62
C MET A 458 31.86 -1.16 -30.53
N MET A 459 30.92 -1.22 -31.49
CA MET A 459 30.86 -2.24 -32.53
C MET A 459 30.94 -1.58 -33.90
N PRO A 460 32.15 -1.24 -34.40
CA PRO A 460 32.33 -0.81 -35.77
C PRO A 460 32.23 -2.00 -36.73
N GLU A 461 31.92 -1.72 -37.98
CA GLU A 461 31.99 -2.70 -39.06
C GLU A 461 33.42 -3.23 -39.24
N ALA A 462 33.55 -4.55 -39.42
CA ALA A 462 34.80 -5.25 -39.70
C ALA A 462 34.80 -5.87 -41.10
N ASP A 463 36.01 -6.26 -41.57
CA ASP A 463 36.19 -7.02 -42.81
C ASP A 463 35.62 -8.45 -42.71
N ASP A 464 35.46 -8.94 -41.49
CA ASP A 464 34.82 -10.21 -41.14
C ASP A 464 33.35 -9.93 -40.81
N TYR A 465 32.42 -10.77 -41.30
CA TYR A 465 30.96 -10.56 -41.33
C TYR A 465 30.26 -10.18 -40.00
N TYR A 466 30.96 -10.16 -38.87
CA TYR A 466 30.41 -9.94 -37.53
C TYR A 466 31.34 -9.10 -36.65
N THR A 467 30.77 -8.24 -35.81
CA THR A 467 31.45 -7.56 -34.71
C THR A 467 30.52 -7.50 -33.50
N GLY A 468 30.98 -7.90 -32.32
CA GLY A 468 30.06 -8.06 -31.21
C GLY A 468 30.69 -8.22 -29.81
N PHE A 469 29.80 -8.19 -28.83
CA PHE A 469 30.08 -8.42 -27.41
C PHE A 469 29.29 -9.63 -26.93
N SER A 470 29.91 -10.49 -26.12
CA SER A 470 29.19 -11.55 -25.43
C SER A 470 29.65 -11.76 -24.00
N GLN A 471 28.72 -12.16 -23.13
CA GLN A 471 29.02 -12.51 -21.74
C GLN A 471 28.04 -13.59 -21.27
N SER A 472 28.55 -14.59 -20.55
CA SER A 472 27.71 -15.59 -19.88
C SER A 472 27.47 -15.17 -18.44
N VAL A 473 26.21 -15.15 -18.02
CA VAL A 473 25.75 -14.68 -16.71
C VAL A 473 24.77 -15.67 -16.09
N SER A 474 24.81 -15.82 -14.76
CA SER A 474 23.81 -16.58 -14.01
C SER A 474 22.64 -15.68 -13.66
N ILE A 475 21.41 -16.10 -13.98
CA ILE A 475 20.19 -15.35 -13.63
C ILE A 475 19.97 -15.44 -12.11
N PRO A 476 19.94 -14.31 -11.37
CA PRO A 476 19.76 -14.34 -9.92
C PRO A 476 18.30 -14.61 -9.54
N ALA A 477 18.06 -15.06 -8.30
CA ALA A 477 16.73 -15.44 -7.82
C ALA A 477 15.67 -14.32 -7.86
N ASN A 478 16.10 -13.06 -7.81
CA ASN A 478 15.27 -11.87 -7.92
C ASN A 478 15.40 -11.15 -9.28
N GLY A 479 16.22 -11.65 -10.22
CA GLY A 479 16.48 -11.01 -11.50
C GLY A 479 15.38 -11.29 -12.51
N ASN A 480 14.52 -10.31 -12.74
CA ASN A 480 13.34 -10.45 -13.59
C ASN A 480 13.40 -9.60 -14.86
N LEU A 481 14.33 -8.64 -14.95
CA LEU A 481 14.48 -7.77 -16.10
C LEU A 481 15.94 -7.72 -16.57
N LEU A 482 16.18 -7.79 -17.87
CA LEU A 482 17.47 -7.45 -18.50
C LEU A 482 17.35 -6.07 -19.14
N ARG A 483 18.25 -5.14 -18.79
CA ARG A 483 18.27 -3.78 -19.33
C ARG A 483 19.60 -3.48 -20.02
N PHE A 484 19.54 -2.73 -21.12
CA PHE A 484 20.71 -2.10 -21.76
C PHE A 484 20.29 -0.89 -22.60
N THR A 485 21.24 -0.05 -22.97
CA THR A 485 21.02 1.16 -23.77
C THR A 485 21.72 1.03 -25.12
N ILE A 486 21.00 1.25 -26.22
CA ILE A 486 21.60 1.49 -27.54
C ILE A 486 21.81 3.00 -27.65
N VAL A 487 23.06 3.43 -27.48
CA VAL A 487 23.42 4.86 -27.37
C VAL A 487 23.32 5.56 -28.72
N SER A 488 23.86 4.96 -29.78
CA SER A 488 23.80 5.51 -31.13
C SER A 488 24.06 4.46 -32.20
N ILE A 489 23.59 4.75 -33.41
CA ILE A 489 23.87 3.94 -34.61
C ILE A 489 24.20 4.85 -35.78
N ASN A 490 25.28 4.51 -36.48
CA ASN A 490 25.62 5.07 -37.77
C ASN A 490 25.49 3.97 -38.83
N TRP A 491 24.57 4.12 -39.79
CA TRP A 491 24.41 3.18 -40.91
C TRP A 491 25.15 3.67 -42.15
N ASP A 492 25.86 2.79 -42.86
CA ASP A 492 26.30 3.08 -44.23
C ASP A 492 25.22 2.71 -45.26
N SER A 493 25.26 3.34 -46.43
CA SER A 493 24.28 3.17 -47.51
C SER A 493 24.87 2.41 -48.70
N ASN A 494 25.35 1.18 -48.49
CA ASN A 494 25.83 0.34 -49.58
C ASN A 494 24.66 -0.33 -50.33
N LEU A 495 24.22 0.28 -51.43
CA LEU A 495 23.03 -0.12 -52.21
C LEU A 495 23.18 -1.40 -53.06
N ASP A 496 24.35 -2.04 -53.08
CA ASP A 496 24.66 -3.19 -53.96
C ASP A 496 24.95 -4.51 -53.19
N MET A 497 24.78 -4.55 -51.86
CA MET A 497 24.98 -5.75 -51.00
C MET A 497 23.80 -5.94 -50.03
N PRO A 498 23.64 -7.14 -49.39
CA PRO A 498 22.67 -7.31 -48.33
C PRO A 498 22.85 -6.24 -47.23
N PRO A 499 21.77 -5.68 -46.68
CA PRO A 499 21.86 -4.66 -45.65
C PRO A 499 22.46 -5.23 -44.35
N ASP A 500 23.30 -4.42 -43.68
CA ASP A 500 23.82 -4.73 -42.35
C ASP A 500 22.66 -4.83 -41.33
N ALA A 501 22.85 -5.52 -40.20
CA ALA A 501 21.84 -5.62 -39.16
C ALA A 501 22.46 -5.70 -37.77
N PHE A 502 21.83 -5.08 -36.78
CA PHE A 502 22.20 -5.23 -35.37
C PHE A 502 21.25 -6.21 -34.68
N GLN A 503 21.80 -7.18 -33.95
CA GLN A 503 21.04 -8.24 -33.30
C GLN A 503 21.42 -8.38 -31.83
N VAL A 504 20.45 -8.75 -31.00
CA VAL A 504 20.67 -9.05 -29.58
C VAL A 504 19.98 -10.35 -29.23
N ALA A 505 20.71 -11.27 -28.58
CA ALA A 505 20.22 -12.59 -28.23
C ALA A 505 20.51 -12.93 -26.77
N LEU A 506 19.63 -13.73 -26.15
CA LEU A 506 19.83 -14.31 -24.83
C LEU A 506 19.68 -15.83 -24.95
N LEU A 507 20.81 -16.52 -24.95
CA LEU A 507 20.91 -17.92 -25.31
C LEU A 507 21.09 -18.81 -24.10
N ASN A 508 20.58 -20.03 -24.19
CA ASN A 508 20.92 -21.10 -23.27
C ASN A 508 22.39 -21.43 -23.43
N ALA A 509 23.08 -21.36 -22.30
CA ALA A 509 24.48 -21.66 -22.19
C ALA A 509 24.86 -23.04 -22.74
N ASP A 510 24.03 -24.06 -22.51
CA ASP A 510 24.46 -25.45 -22.74
C ASP A 510 24.32 -25.91 -24.20
N ASP A 511 23.39 -25.29 -24.94
CA ASP A 511 23.00 -25.74 -26.28
C ASP A 511 22.66 -24.60 -27.26
N ASN A 512 22.96 -23.34 -26.90
CA ASN A 512 22.74 -22.13 -27.69
C ASN A 512 21.29 -21.91 -28.17
N THR A 513 20.29 -22.56 -27.58
CA THR A 513 18.89 -22.27 -27.90
C THR A 513 18.44 -20.96 -27.25
N SER A 514 17.66 -20.12 -27.94
CA SER A 514 17.17 -18.86 -27.35
C SER A 514 16.26 -19.12 -26.13
N TRP A 515 16.46 -18.34 -25.06
CA TRP A 515 15.57 -18.29 -23.89
C TRP A 515 14.32 -17.43 -24.14
N VAL A 516 14.32 -16.66 -25.23
CA VAL A 516 13.28 -15.69 -25.58
C VAL A 516 12.48 -16.23 -26.76
N ASP A 517 11.18 -15.98 -26.78
CA ASP A 517 10.32 -16.41 -27.88
C ASP A 517 10.77 -15.75 -29.21
N PRO A 518 10.69 -16.47 -30.35
CA PRO A 518 11.14 -15.96 -31.63
C PRO A 518 10.35 -14.73 -32.07
N MET A 519 11.04 -13.79 -32.71
CA MET A 519 10.43 -12.59 -33.29
C MET A 519 9.48 -12.96 -34.43
N ALA A 520 8.37 -12.22 -34.54
CA ALA A 520 7.41 -12.44 -35.63
C ALA A 520 8.07 -12.24 -37.00
N ASN A 521 7.92 -13.23 -37.90
CA ASN A 521 8.54 -13.33 -39.23
C ASN A 521 10.06 -13.63 -39.26
N PHE A 522 10.69 -13.87 -38.10
CA PHE A 522 12.09 -14.31 -37.98
C PHE A 522 12.16 -15.59 -37.13
N SER A 523 11.35 -16.60 -37.47
CA SER A 523 11.25 -17.85 -36.70
C SER A 523 12.53 -18.69 -36.67
N GLU A 524 13.50 -18.34 -37.50
CA GLU A 524 14.82 -18.99 -37.58
C GLU A 524 15.92 -18.14 -36.91
N SER A 525 15.59 -16.96 -36.37
CA SER A 525 16.52 -16.14 -35.61
C SER A 525 16.41 -16.48 -34.13
N ASP A 526 17.55 -16.54 -33.45
CA ASP A 526 17.73 -16.70 -32.02
C ASP A 526 17.70 -15.36 -31.26
N ALA A 527 17.81 -14.24 -32.00
CA ALA A 527 17.77 -12.89 -31.48
C ALA A 527 16.37 -12.47 -31.02
N PHE A 528 16.32 -11.67 -29.96
CA PHE A 528 15.11 -11.01 -29.48
C PHE A 528 14.99 -9.56 -29.93
N ILE A 529 16.06 -8.98 -30.50
CA ILE A 529 16.06 -7.72 -31.25
C ILE A 529 16.79 -7.92 -32.58
N ASN A 530 16.24 -7.34 -33.63
CA ASN A 530 16.89 -7.19 -34.93
C ASN A 530 16.58 -5.81 -35.52
N LEU A 531 17.60 -4.97 -35.69
CA LEU A 531 17.47 -3.61 -36.20
C LEU A 531 18.14 -3.49 -37.58
N GLN A 532 17.38 -2.95 -38.54
CA GLN A 532 17.74 -2.85 -39.95
C GLN A 532 18.18 -1.41 -40.34
N PRO A 533 18.91 -1.22 -41.46
CA PRO A 533 19.45 0.09 -41.86
C PRO A 533 18.41 1.12 -42.30
N ASP A 534 17.19 0.66 -42.64
CA ASP A 534 16.05 1.53 -42.90
C ASP A 534 15.36 2.03 -41.60
N GLY A 535 15.95 1.71 -40.45
CA GLY A 535 15.48 2.07 -39.11
C GLY A 535 14.46 1.09 -38.54
N ARG A 536 14.06 0.04 -39.26
CA ARG A 536 13.07 -0.90 -38.74
C ARG A 536 13.64 -1.79 -37.65
N ILE A 537 12.96 -1.81 -36.51
CA ILE A 537 13.27 -2.71 -35.40
C ILE A 537 12.25 -3.84 -35.36
N TYR A 538 12.73 -5.07 -35.26
CA TYR A 538 11.95 -6.26 -34.98
C TYR A 538 12.36 -6.77 -33.61
N PHE A 539 11.38 -7.17 -32.81
CA PHE A 539 11.64 -7.68 -31.47
C PHE A 539 10.61 -8.70 -31.01
N ALA A 540 11.00 -9.46 -29.99
CA ALA A 540 10.23 -10.53 -29.38
C ALA A 540 9.05 -10.00 -28.53
N PRO A 541 7.98 -10.79 -28.33
CA PRO A 541 6.80 -10.35 -27.55
C PRO A 541 7.09 -10.03 -26.08
N GLN A 542 8.19 -10.57 -25.53
CA GLN A 542 8.62 -10.38 -24.15
C GLN A 542 9.43 -9.08 -23.94
N LEU A 543 9.73 -8.35 -25.03
CA LEU A 543 10.47 -7.09 -24.96
C LEU A 543 9.56 -5.91 -24.67
N TYR A 544 10.01 -5.01 -23.79
CA TYR A 544 9.40 -3.72 -23.52
C TYR A 544 10.41 -2.57 -23.72
N LEU A 545 9.99 -1.54 -24.46
CA LEU A 545 10.82 -0.36 -24.72
C LEU A 545 10.24 0.82 -23.94
N LEU A 546 10.88 1.15 -22.82
CA LEU A 546 10.35 2.09 -21.82
C LEU A 546 10.06 3.49 -22.38
N ASP A 547 10.95 3.99 -23.23
CA ASP A 547 10.81 5.30 -23.86
C ASP A 547 9.92 5.28 -25.11
N TYR A 548 9.54 4.08 -25.57
CA TYR A 548 8.76 3.87 -26.79
C TYR A 548 7.65 2.80 -26.61
N PRO A 549 6.73 2.97 -25.65
CA PRO A 549 5.74 1.94 -25.29
C PRO A 549 4.71 1.63 -26.40
N ASP A 550 4.51 2.56 -27.34
CA ASP A 550 3.60 2.40 -28.48
C ASP A 550 4.30 1.81 -29.72
N LEU A 551 5.61 1.57 -29.65
CA LEU A 551 6.39 1.06 -30.76
C LEU A 551 6.05 -0.42 -30.97
N ILE A 552 5.67 -0.76 -32.20
CA ILE A 552 5.33 -2.13 -32.59
C ILE A 552 6.50 -2.77 -33.34
N SER A 553 6.69 -4.08 -33.16
CA SER A 553 7.67 -4.86 -33.92
C SER A 553 7.45 -4.68 -35.43
N GLY A 554 8.51 -4.29 -36.14
CA GLY A 554 8.54 -3.93 -37.56
C GLY A 554 8.38 -2.44 -37.88
N ALA A 555 8.18 -1.58 -36.87
CA ALA A 555 8.14 -0.13 -37.04
C ALA A 555 9.55 0.48 -37.20
N ALA A 556 9.63 1.63 -37.86
CA ALA A 556 10.87 2.38 -38.01
C ALA A 556 11.13 3.26 -36.77
N VAL A 557 12.37 3.25 -36.29
CA VAL A 557 12.87 4.02 -35.15
C VAL A 557 14.00 4.92 -35.63
N THR A 558 14.01 6.18 -35.19
CA THR A 558 15.17 7.07 -35.34
C THR A 558 15.87 7.19 -33.98
N LEU A 559 17.17 6.94 -33.95
CA LEU A 559 18.00 7.04 -32.73
C LEU A 559 18.55 8.46 -32.57
N ASP A 560 17.66 9.45 -32.58
CA ASP A 560 18.00 10.84 -32.27
C ASP A 560 18.31 11.02 -30.77
N THR A 561 17.88 10.06 -29.96
CA THR A 561 18.18 9.86 -28.54
C THR A 561 18.55 8.40 -28.30
N PRO A 562 19.34 8.07 -27.25
CA PRO A 562 19.59 6.69 -26.85
C PRO A 562 18.28 5.91 -26.65
N LEU A 563 18.28 4.64 -27.05
CA LEU A 563 17.15 3.73 -26.88
C LEU A 563 17.41 2.79 -25.70
N VAL A 564 16.66 2.97 -24.61
CA VAL A 564 16.69 2.06 -23.46
C VAL A 564 15.82 0.84 -23.74
N VAL A 565 16.44 -0.34 -23.67
CA VAL A 565 15.84 -1.63 -23.95
C VAL A 565 15.64 -2.38 -22.63
N THR A 566 14.45 -2.94 -22.40
CA THR A 566 14.18 -3.77 -21.23
C THR A 566 13.45 -5.05 -21.64
N LEU A 567 14.02 -6.20 -21.28
CA LEU A 567 13.46 -7.52 -21.57
C LEU A 567 12.97 -8.15 -20.27
N ASP A 568 11.72 -8.64 -20.26
CA ASP A 568 11.22 -9.47 -19.17
C ASP A 568 11.82 -10.88 -19.26
N ILE A 569 12.60 -11.23 -18.24
CA ILE A 569 13.27 -12.53 -18.08
C ILE A 569 12.73 -13.31 -16.87
N SER A 570 11.62 -12.88 -16.26
CA SER A 570 10.99 -13.55 -15.10
C SER A 570 10.56 -15.00 -15.37
N GLY A 571 10.41 -15.38 -16.64
CA GLY A 571 10.16 -16.74 -17.08
C GLY A 571 11.39 -17.67 -17.01
N ILE A 572 12.60 -17.13 -16.83
CA ILE A 572 13.84 -17.91 -16.75
C ILE A 572 14.10 -18.30 -15.29
N PRO A 573 14.30 -19.59 -14.97
CA PRO A 573 14.57 -20.02 -13.60
C PRO A 573 15.84 -19.39 -13.02
N ALA A 574 15.83 -19.12 -11.72
CA ALA A 574 17.02 -18.71 -10.96
C ALA A 574 18.18 -19.72 -11.14
N ASP A 575 19.41 -19.23 -11.06
CA ASP A 575 20.68 -19.95 -11.24
C ASP A 575 20.87 -20.55 -12.64
N THR A 576 20.01 -20.21 -13.60
CA THR A 576 20.21 -20.55 -15.01
C THR A 576 21.36 -19.74 -15.58
N VAL A 577 22.32 -20.41 -16.23
CA VAL A 577 23.38 -19.72 -16.97
C VAL A 577 22.86 -19.38 -18.37
N ALA A 578 22.88 -18.09 -18.72
CA ALA A 578 22.50 -17.60 -20.04
C ALA A 578 23.67 -16.83 -20.68
N THR A 579 23.79 -16.89 -22.00
CA THR A 579 24.78 -16.11 -22.75
C THR A 579 24.06 -14.95 -23.44
N LEU A 580 24.41 -13.72 -23.05
CA LEU A 580 23.95 -12.49 -23.67
C LEU A 580 24.89 -12.13 -24.82
N CYS A 581 24.33 -11.87 -26.00
CA CYS A 581 25.05 -11.56 -27.23
C CYS A 581 24.55 -10.24 -27.83
N PHE A 582 25.48 -9.38 -28.24
CA PHE A 582 25.23 -8.20 -29.07
C PHE A 582 26.06 -8.32 -30.34
N ASP A 583 25.43 -8.40 -31.51
CA ASP A 583 26.10 -8.66 -32.77
C ASP A 583 25.72 -7.64 -33.84
N LEU A 584 26.71 -6.96 -34.40
CA LEU A 584 26.60 -6.24 -35.67
C LEU A 584 26.97 -7.21 -36.80
N VAL A 585 25.97 -7.57 -37.61
CA VAL A 585 26.11 -8.37 -38.82
C VAL A 585 26.36 -7.45 -40.00
N SER A 586 27.53 -7.55 -40.63
CA SER A 586 27.92 -6.70 -41.76
C SER A 586 28.24 -7.50 -43.02
N PHE A 587 27.99 -6.90 -44.20
CA PHE A 587 28.22 -7.57 -45.49
C PHE A 587 29.26 -6.92 -46.42
N ALA A 588 29.96 -5.84 -46.00
CA ALA A 588 31.35 -5.46 -46.36
C ALA A 588 31.64 -3.94 -46.23
N GLY A 589 32.81 -3.59 -45.68
CA GLY A 589 33.64 -2.43 -46.00
C GLY A 589 33.03 -1.02 -45.91
N GLY A 590 31.95 -0.83 -45.13
CA GLY A 590 31.34 0.46 -44.83
C GLY A 590 31.86 1.12 -43.55
N ASN A 591 31.12 2.12 -43.06
CA ASN A 591 31.37 2.79 -41.77
C ASN A 591 30.24 2.53 -40.76
N THR A 592 29.53 1.40 -40.87
CA THR A 592 28.45 1.09 -39.93
C THR A 592 29.04 0.95 -38.52
N GLN A 593 28.39 1.53 -37.51
CA GLN A 593 28.83 1.44 -36.11
C GLN A 593 27.64 1.46 -35.16
N ILE A 594 27.65 0.55 -34.19
CA ILE A 594 26.71 0.50 -33.06
C ILE A 594 27.45 0.85 -31.77
N VAL A 595 26.81 1.62 -30.90
CA VAL A 595 27.32 1.93 -29.56
C VAL A 595 26.29 1.51 -28.51
N ILE A 596 26.72 0.75 -27.51
CA ILE A 596 25.88 0.25 -26.40
C ILE A 596 26.45 0.65 -25.03
N ASP A 597 25.59 0.74 -24.03
CA ASP A 597 25.94 1.05 -22.64
C ASP A 597 24.90 0.49 -21.64
N ASP A 598 25.13 0.65 -20.33
CA ASP A 598 24.21 0.38 -19.21
C ASP A 598 23.61 -1.04 -19.18
N VAL A 599 24.43 -2.07 -19.40
CA VAL A 599 23.96 -3.46 -19.40
C VAL A 599 23.83 -4.02 -17.98
N GLU A 600 22.64 -4.40 -17.56
CA GLU A 600 22.39 -4.94 -16.22
C GLU A 600 21.17 -5.86 -16.12
N ILE A 601 21.13 -6.67 -15.06
CA ILE A 601 19.96 -7.47 -14.67
C ILE A 601 19.35 -6.83 -13.42
N LEU A 602 18.05 -6.53 -13.47
CA LEU A 602 17.30 -5.84 -12.43
C LEU A 602 16.23 -6.75 -11.80
N ALA A 603 15.89 -6.48 -10.55
CA ALA A 603 14.69 -7.02 -9.93
C ALA A 603 13.43 -6.33 -10.46
N SER A 604 12.31 -7.06 -10.54
CA SER A 604 11.02 -6.50 -11.00
C SER A 604 10.45 -5.45 -10.05
N ASP A 605 10.90 -5.43 -8.79
CA ASP A 605 10.45 -4.50 -7.78
C ASP A 605 11.60 -3.60 -7.33
N ILE A 606 11.46 -2.31 -7.60
CA ILE A 606 12.42 -1.25 -7.27
C ILE A 606 11.84 -0.22 -6.30
N LEU A 607 10.61 -0.43 -5.80
CA LEU A 607 9.93 0.53 -4.94
C LEU A 607 10.03 0.07 -3.47
N PRO A 608 10.58 0.89 -2.57
CA PRO A 608 10.58 0.55 -1.14
C PRO A 608 9.16 0.54 -0.56
N PRO A 609 8.91 -0.26 0.49
CA PRO A 609 7.67 -0.20 1.26
C PRO A 609 7.40 1.21 1.81
N ILE A 610 6.13 1.59 1.89
CA ILE A 610 5.66 2.77 2.62
C ILE A 610 5.17 2.27 3.98
N VAL A 611 5.77 2.77 5.05
CA VAL A 611 5.44 2.46 6.43
C VAL A 611 5.15 3.75 7.19
N ILE A 612 4.13 3.74 8.06
CA ILE A 612 3.71 4.88 8.88
C ILE A 612 3.43 4.36 10.29
N VAL A 613 3.69 5.18 11.31
CA VAL A 613 3.38 4.91 12.72
C VAL A 613 2.11 5.63 13.15
N ASP A 614 1.26 4.95 13.93
CA ASP A 614 0.11 5.59 14.57
C ASP A 614 0.55 6.35 15.83
N THR A 615 -0.04 7.53 16.06
CA THR A 615 0.23 8.28 17.30
C THR A 615 -0.44 7.64 18.52
N LEU A 616 0.25 7.64 19.65
CA LEU A 616 -0.21 7.06 20.91
C LEU A 616 0.12 7.96 22.10
N ARG A 617 -0.91 8.35 22.86
CA ARG A 617 -0.78 8.87 24.23
C ARG A 617 -1.21 7.80 25.22
N THR A 618 -0.38 7.50 26.23
CA THR A 618 -0.65 6.40 27.16
C THR A 618 0.02 6.60 28.53
N ALA A 619 -0.58 6.01 29.58
CA ALA A 619 0.02 5.84 30.91
C ALA A 619 0.76 4.51 31.08
N ASP A 620 0.87 3.73 30.00
CA ASP A 620 1.68 2.52 29.95
C ASP A 620 3.09 2.87 29.45
N ASN A 621 4.13 2.53 30.23
CA ASN A 621 5.52 2.82 29.90
C ASN A 621 6.22 1.74 29.05
N THR A 622 5.51 0.66 28.69
CA THR A 622 5.98 -0.38 27.76
C THR A 622 4.92 -0.75 26.71
N PRO A 623 4.30 0.23 26.03
CA PRO A 623 3.07 0.02 25.28
C PRO A 623 3.30 -0.77 23.98
N SER A 624 2.22 -1.38 23.48
CA SER A 624 2.15 -1.81 22.09
C SER A 624 2.18 -0.60 21.13
N LEU A 625 2.88 -0.73 20.01
CA LEU A 625 2.90 0.28 18.94
C LEU A 625 2.30 -0.29 17.66
N THR A 626 1.58 0.52 16.90
CA THR A 626 0.93 0.10 15.65
C THR A 626 1.17 1.10 14.53
N GLY A 627 0.84 0.69 13.31
CA GLY A 627 0.83 1.58 12.17
C GLY A 627 0.39 0.88 10.89
N THR A 628 0.64 1.53 9.75
CA THR A 628 0.26 1.01 8.43
C THR A 628 1.49 0.67 7.59
N ILE A 629 1.33 -0.30 6.70
CA ILE A 629 2.35 -0.72 5.73
C ILE A 629 1.66 -1.12 4.42
N ASN A 630 2.23 -0.74 3.28
CA ASN A 630 1.65 -1.08 1.97
C ASN A 630 2.14 -2.42 1.39
N ASP A 631 3.17 -3.01 2.00
CA ASP A 631 3.75 -4.30 1.63
C ASP A 631 3.39 -5.36 2.69
N PRO A 632 2.60 -6.39 2.34
CA PRO A 632 2.14 -7.41 3.28
C PRO A 632 3.21 -8.41 3.72
N ASP A 633 4.34 -8.49 3.01
CA ASP A 633 5.40 -9.48 3.23
C ASP A 633 6.71 -8.85 3.74
N ALA A 634 6.77 -7.52 3.86
CA ALA A 634 7.95 -6.80 4.33
C ALA A 634 8.29 -7.08 5.82
N GLU A 635 9.59 -7.15 6.12
CA GLU A 635 10.15 -7.23 7.47
C GLU A 635 10.22 -5.84 8.11
N ILE A 636 9.77 -5.70 9.36
CA ILE A 636 9.60 -4.40 10.02
C ILE A 636 10.49 -4.31 11.27
N SER A 637 11.24 -3.20 11.36
CA SER A 637 12.09 -2.86 12.48
C SER A 637 11.69 -1.51 13.08
N VAL A 638 11.43 -1.48 14.38
CA VAL A 638 10.95 -0.32 15.13
C VAL A 638 12.00 0.11 16.13
N THR A 639 12.37 1.39 16.13
CA THR A 639 13.35 1.96 17.06
C THR A 639 12.70 3.01 17.94
N VAL A 640 12.74 2.80 19.26
CA VAL A 640 12.25 3.74 20.27
C VAL A 640 13.31 3.90 21.36
N ALA A 641 13.55 5.14 21.81
CA ALA A 641 14.58 5.47 22.80
C ALA A 641 15.96 4.84 22.50
N ALA A 642 16.37 4.86 21.23
CA ALA A 642 17.61 4.27 20.70
C ALA A 642 17.75 2.74 20.80
N SER A 643 16.67 2.02 21.12
CA SER A 643 16.61 0.55 21.10
C SER A 643 15.75 0.08 19.94
N THR A 644 16.22 -0.93 19.21
CA THR A 644 15.56 -1.47 18.01
C THR A 644 14.93 -2.83 18.29
N TYR A 645 13.71 -3.02 17.81
CA TYR A 645 12.87 -4.20 18.01
C TYR A 645 12.29 -4.67 16.67
N ALA A 646 12.18 -5.98 16.48
CA ALA A 646 11.43 -6.53 15.36
C ALA A 646 9.91 -6.44 15.64
N ALA A 647 9.14 -5.96 14.67
CA ALA A 647 7.68 -5.89 14.73
C ALA A 647 7.03 -6.94 13.82
N ILE A 648 5.74 -7.15 14.01
CA ILE A 648 4.93 -8.09 13.24
C ILE A 648 4.24 -7.34 12.10
N ASN A 649 4.46 -7.77 10.86
CA ASN A 649 3.61 -7.40 9.72
C ASN A 649 2.37 -8.30 9.73
N ASN A 650 1.18 -7.72 9.83
CA ASN A 650 -0.06 -8.50 9.93
C ASN A 650 -0.55 -9.01 8.56
N GLY A 651 0.04 -8.54 7.46
CA GLY A 651 -0.33 -8.93 6.10
C GLY A 651 -1.67 -8.34 5.61
N ASP A 652 -2.32 -7.49 6.42
CA ASP A 652 -3.59 -6.82 6.11
C ASP A 652 -3.44 -5.31 5.87
N GLY A 653 -2.20 -4.85 5.70
CA GLY A 653 -1.83 -3.44 5.56
C GLY A 653 -1.51 -2.74 6.88
N THR A 654 -1.44 -3.49 7.99
CA THR A 654 -1.06 -2.98 9.31
C THR A 654 0.14 -3.72 9.89
N TRP A 655 0.81 -3.08 10.84
CA TRP A 655 1.87 -3.71 11.63
C TRP A 655 1.70 -3.45 13.13
N MET A 656 2.33 -4.28 13.95
CA MET A 656 2.28 -4.18 15.41
C MET A 656 3.61 -4.56 16.06
N LEU A 657 4.12 -3.70 16.93
CA LEU A 657 5.07 -4.07 17.98
C LEU A 657 4.25 -4.49 19.21
N PRO A 658 4.27 -5.77 19.63
CA PRO A 658 3.44 -6.23 20.73
C PRO A 658 3.74 -5.52 22.05
N ASP A 659 2.72 -5.45 22.89
CA ASP A 659 2.82 -4.96 24.27
C ASP A 659 3.95 -5.65 25.05
N ASP A 660 4.58 -4.93 25.97
CA ASP A 660 5.74 -5.39 26.78
C ASP A 660 6.99 -5.82 25.97
N THR A 661 7.04 -5.59 24.64
CA THR A 661 8.26 -5.88 23.86
C THR A 661 9.39 -4.90 24.21
N ILE A 662 9.01 -3.66 24.55
CA ILE A 662 9.93 -2.66 25.11
C ILE A 662 10.23 -3.07 26.56
N THR A 663 11.34 -3.77 26.77
CA THR A 663 11.64 -4.35 28.10
C THR A 663 12.12 -3.35 29.16
N THR A 664 12.56 -2.17 28.74
CA THR A 664 12.94 -1.08 29.64
C THR A 664 11.86 -0.03 29.61
N ALA A 665 11.14 0.11 30.73
CA ALA A 665 10.12 1.13 30.90
C ALA A 665 10.63 2.51 30.49
N LEU A 666 9.85 3.20 29.68
CA LEU A 666 10.09 4.57 29.24
C LEU A 666 9.71 5.56 30.35
N ASP A 667 10.51 6.61 30.52
CA ASP A 667 10.16 7.72 31.41
C ASP A 667 9.08 8.61 30.77
N ASP A 668 8.37 9.43 31.54
CA ASP A 668 7.40 10.39 30.99
C ASP A 668 8.07 11.32 29.96
N GLY A 669 7.40 11.51 28.83
CA GLY A 669 7.91 12.34 27.74
C GLY A 669 7.37 11.96 26.37
N ILE A 670 7.81 12.73 25.37
CA ILE A 670 7.50 12.52 23.95
C ILE A 670 8.70 11.81 23.31
N TYR A 671 8.42 10.73 22.59
CA TYR A 671 9.37 9.86 21.92
C TYR A 671 9.09 9.78 20.43
N ASP A 672 10.16 9.90 19.66
CA ASP A 672 10.19 9.59 18.23
C ASP A 672 10.23 8.06 18.03
N VAL A 673 9.35 7.54 17.17
CA VAL A 673 9.28 6.11 16.85
C VAL A 673 9.75 5.89 15.42
N ALA A 674 11.05 5.64 15.24
CA ALA A 674 11.61 5.42 13.91
C ALA A 674 11.32 3.99 13.42
N VAL A 675 10.58 3.85 12.32
CA VAL A 675 10.26 2.54 11.71
C VAL A 675 10.88 2.40 10.34
N SER A 676 11.42 1.21 10.05
CA SER A 676 11.87 0.82 8.72
C SER A 676 11.23 -0.50 8.30
N ALA A 677 10.88 -0.60 7.02
CA ALA A 677 10.32 -1.81 6.42
C ALA A 677 11.10 -2.22 5.17
N THR A 678 11.49 -3.50 5.08
CA THR A 678 12.25 -4.05 3.96
C THR A 678 11.44 -5.14 3.25
N ASP A 679 11.22 -4.98 1.94
CA ASP A 679 10.49 -5.97 1.14
C ASP A 679 11.34 -7.21 0.80
N LEU A 680 10.73 -8.20 0.12
CA LEU A 680 11.42 -9.40 -0.35
C LEU A 680 12.43 -9.13 -1.47
N ALA A 681 12.32 -7.99 -2.18
CA ALA A 681 13.26 -7.56 -3.20
C ALA A 681 14.49 -6.84 -2.63
N GLY A 682 14.49 -6.54 -1.33
CA GLY A 682 15.55 -5.85 -0.59
C GLY A 682 15.41 -4.32 -0.55
N ASN A 683 14.33 -3.75 -1.07
CA ASN A 683 14.10 -2.31 -0.98
C ASN A 683 13.65 -1.96 0.43
N THR A 684 14.19 -0.87 1.00
CA THR A 684 13.88 -0.44 2.37
C THR A 684 13.22 0.93 2.39
N GLY A 685 12.06 1.02 3.00
CA GLY A 685 11.36 2.27 3.30
C GLY A 685 11.45 2.65 4.77
N TYR A 686 11.21 3.92 5.04
CA TYR A 686 11.27 4.50 6.38
C TYR A 686 10.01 5.30 6.65
N ASP A 687 9.57 5.25 7.89
CA ASP A 687 8.60 6.21 8.40
C ASP A 687 9.18 7.62 8.39
N ILE A 688 8.32 8.61 8.13
CA ILE A 688 8.68 10.02 8.00
C ILE A 688 7.98 10.90 9.04
N THR A 689 7.09 10.33 9.86
CA THR A 689 6.52 11.05 10.98
C THR A 689 7.55 11.20 12.09
N THR A 690 7.26 12.07 13.05
CA THR A 690 8.05 12.20 14.27
C THR A 690 7.15 12.42 15.47
N ASP A 691 7.67 12.15 16.67
CA ASP A 691 7.03 12.44 17.97
C ASP A 691 5.66 11.75 18.17
N GLU A 692 5.56 10.47 17.79
CA GLU A 692 4.30 9.73 17.78
C GLU A 692 3.89 9.18 19.15
N LEU A 693 4.85 8.90 20.02
CA LEU A 693 4.59 8.26 21.31
C LEU A 693 4.75 9.26 22.45
N GLU A 694 3.70 9.46 23.22
CA GLU A 694 3.73 10.26 24.44
C GLU A 694 3.37 9.40 25.65
N ILE A 695 4.32 9.30 26.58
CA ILE A 695 4.21 8.59 27.85
C ILE A 695 3.92 9.60 28.94
N ASP A 696 2.83 9.38 29.67
CA ASP A 696 2.41 10.23 30.79
C ASP A 696 1.83 9.36 31.90
N THR A 697 2.63 9.12 32.93
CA THR A 697 2.27 8.32 34.12
C THR A 697 2.00 9.18 35.36
N THR A 698 2.01 10.51 35.20
CA THR A 698 1.93 11.45 36.31
C THR A 698 0.48 11.86 36.56
N GLY A 699 -0.04 11.56 37.75
CA GLY A 699 -1.38 12.00 38.16
C GLY A 699 -1.46 13.51 38.43
N PRO A 700 -2.66 14.12 38.34
CA PRO A 700 -2.86 15.53 38.65
C PRO A 700 -2.42 15.91 40.08
N LEU A 701 -2.01 17.16 40.30
CA LEU A 701 -1.88 17.74 41.63
C LEU A 701 -3.19 18.42 42.02
N VAL A 702 -3.79 18.00 43.13
CA VAL A 702 -5.06 18.54 43.64
C VAL A 702 -4.93 18.97 45.11
N THR A 703 -5.62 20.03 45.50
CA THR A 703 -5.68 20.54 46.89
C THR A 703 -7.10 20.89 47.29
N VAL A 704 -7.36 21.05 48.59
CA VAL A 704 -8.62 21.54 49.14
C VAL A 704 -8.43 22.84 49.93
N ASP A 705 -9.36 23.80 49.78
CA ASP A 705 -9.37 25.01 50.59
C ASP A 705 -10.03 24.77 51.95
N GLU A 706 -9.38 25.20 53.04
CA GLU A 706 -9.97 25.15 54.39
C GLU A 706 -11.23 26.03 54.50
N ARG A 707 -12.26 25.52 55.18
CA ARG A 707 -13.54 26.20 55.35
C ARG A 707 -14.15 25.99 56.75
N GLU A 708 -14.47 27.09 57.42
CA GLU A 708 -15.29 27.11 58.64
C GLU A 708 -16.64 27.77 58.35
N THR A 709 -17.75 27.09 58.64
CA THR A 709 -19.10 27.57 58.32
C THR A 709 -20.16 27.08 59.31
N ARG A 710 -21.34 27.71 59.27
CA ARG A 710 -22.55 27.31 60.02
C ARG A 710 -23.57 26.56 59.16
N ASP A 711 -23.33 26.52 57.87
CA ASP A 711 -24.09 25.78 56.88
C ASP A 711 -23.66 24.31 56.92
N SER A 712 -24.63 23.40 56.92
CA SER A 712 -24.44 21.95 57.02
C SER A 712 -24.19 21.25 55.67
N THR A 713 -24.34 21.97 54.55
CA THR A 713 -24.16 21.43 53.18
C THR A 713 -23.33 22.35 52.28
N PRO A 714 -22.21 22.93 52.76
CA PRO A 714 -21.57 24.06 52.11
C PRO A 714 -20.90 23.72 50.78
N PRO A 715 -20.64 24.73 49.92
CA PRO A 715 -19.78 24.57 48.77
C PRO A 715 -18.34 24.30 49.23
N LEU A 716 -17.61 23.49 48.48
CA LEU A 716 -16.18 23.20 48.68
C LEU A 716 -15.39 23.60 47.44
N THR A 717 -14.17 24.11 47.63
CA THR A 717 -13.29 24.57 46.55
C THR A 717 -11.86 24.10 46.80
N GLY A 718 -11.03 24.18 45.76
CA GLY A 718 -9.60 23.95 45.83
C GLY A 718 -8.91 24.18 44.49
N THR A 719 -7.68 23.68 44.36
CA THR A 719 -6.89 23.80 43.11
C THR A 719 -6.66 22.44 42.47
N VAL A 720 -6.50 22.42 41.14
CA VAL A 720 -6.13 21.27 40.32
C VAL A 720 -5.25 21.78 39.18
N ASP A 721 -4.14 21.11 38.85
CA ASP A 721 -3.23 21.57 37.79
C ASP A 721 -3.57 21.03 36.39
N ASP A 722 -4.39 19.98 36.32
CA ASP A 722 -4.96 19.43 35.09
C ASP A 722 -6.35 20.03 34.80
N PRO A 723 -6.53 20.79 33.70
CA PRO A 723 -7.81 21.41 33.35
C PRO A 723 -8.90 20.43 32.93
N ASP A 724 -8.54 19.20 32.56
CA ASP A 724 -9.45 18.18 32.02
C ASP A 724 -9.67 17.01 32.99
N ALA A 725 -9.03 17.02 34.17
CA ALA A 725 -9.19 15.97 35.17
C ALA A 725 -10.61 15.86 35.73
N GLU A 726 -11.07 14.62 35.92
CA GLU A 726 -12.30 14.29 36.64
C GLU A 726 -12.04 14.33 38.15
N ILE A 727 -12.89 15.02 38.91
CA ILE A 727 -12.68 15.27 40.35
C ILE A 727 -13.81 14.65 41.16
N SER A 728 -13.43 13.85 42.15
CA SER A 728 -14.34 13.28 43.14
C SER A 728 -13.96 13.73 44.55
N VAL A 729 -14.96 14.12 45.33
CA VAL A 729 -14.81 14.69 46.66
C VAL A 729 -15.56 13.81 47.65
N THR A 730 -14.88 13.30 48.67
CA THR A 730 -15.46 12.45 49.71
C THR A 730 -15.50 13.19 51.03
N VAL A 731 -16.71 13.36 51.58
CA VAL A 731 -16.96 14.00 52.87
C VAL A 731 -17.84 13.09 53.72
N ALA A 732 -17.45 12.88 54.98
CA ALA A 732 -18.18 12.02 55.93
C ALA A 732 -18.47 10.58 55.39
N GLY A 733 -17.64 10.08 54.46
CA GLY A 733 -17.77 8.76 53.86
C GLY A 733 -18.68 8.69 52.63
N SER A 734 -19.26 9.80 52.18
CA SER A 734 -20.02 9.92 50.93
C SER A 734 -19.18 10.61 49.86
N THR A 735 -19.19 10.09 48.64
CA THR A 735 -18.43 10.63 47.49
C THR A 735 -19.35 11.36 46.53
N TYR A 736 -18.92 12.54 46.08
CA TYR A 736 -19.63 13.43 45.17
C TYR A 736 -18.73 13.81 43.99
N ALA A 737 -19.31 13.97 42.80
CA ALA A 737 -18.58 14.52 41.66
C ALA A 737 -18.49 16.04 41.80
N ALA A 738 -17.29 16.61 41.61
CA ALA A 738 -17.06 18.04 41.61
C ALA A 738 -16.84 18.57 40.18
N ILE A 739 -16.94 19.88 40.02
CA ILE A 739 -16.72 20.58 38.75
C ILE A 739 -15.27 21.03 38.69
N ASN A 740 -14.52 20.56 37.68
CA ASN A 740 -13.26 21.18 37.29
C ASN A 740 -13.56 22.42 36.44
N ASN A 741 -13.12 23.60 36.88
CA ASN A 741 -13.43 24.86 36.20
C ASN A 741 -12.53 25.11 34.98
N GLY A 742 -11.48 24.30 34.78
CA GLY A 742 -10.51 24.45 33.69
C GLY A 742 -9.57 25.66 33.84
N ASP A 743 -9.65 26.40 34.94
CA ASP A 743 -8.84 27.59 35.23
C ASP A 743 -7.82 27.36 36.37
N GLY A 744 -7.59 26.09 36.72
CA GLY A 744 -6.74 25.68 37.83
C GLY A 744 -7.48 25.51 39.16
N THR A 745 -8.81 25.65 39.16
CA THR A 745 -9.67 25.48 40.35
C THR A 745 -10.77 24.46 40.14
N TRP A 746 -11.29 23.92 41.25
CA TRP A 746 -12.46 23.06 41.24
C TRP A 746 -13.49 23.48 42.29
N MET A 747 -14.74 23.06 42.10
CA MET A 747 -15.85 23.37 43.00
C MET A 747 -16.82 22.19 43.16
N LEU A 748 -17.12 21.82 44.40
CA LEU A 748 -18.34 21.08 44.73
C LEU A 748 -19.44 22.11 45.04
N PRO A 749 -20.55 22.15 44.27
CA PRO A 749 -21.60 23.14 44.48
C PRO A 749 -22.25 23.05 45.87
N ASP A 750 -22.79 24.17 46.31
CA ASP A 750 -23.60 24.27 47.52
C ASP A 750 -24.80 23.30 47.48
N ASP A 751 -25.26 22.86 48.65
CA ASP A 751 -26.37 21.91 48.84
C ASP A 751 -26.21 20.55 48.15
N THR A 752 -25.00 20.20 47.70
CA THR A 752 -24.70 18.89 47.08
C THR A 752 -24.53 17.78 48.11
N ILE A 753 -24.02 18.12 49.31
CA ILE A 753 -23.73 17.17 50.37
C ILE A 753 -25.07 16.69 50.97
N SER A 754 -25.24 15.36 51.05
CA SER A 754 -26.44 14.76 51.65
C SER A 754 -26.10 13.43 52.33
N PRO A 755 -26.63 13.16 53.54
CA PRO A 755 -27.45 14.06 54.38
C PRO A 755 -26.63 15.22 54.99
N ASP A 756 -27.33 16.23 55.51
CA ASP A 756 -26.76 17.38 56.22
C ASP A 756 -25.73 16.97 57.28
N LEU A 757 -24.60 17.68 57.28
CA LEU A 757 -23.53 17.45 58.24
C LEU A 757 -23.90 18.01 59.62
N LEU A 758 -23.62 17.23 60.66
CA LEU A 758 -23.72 17.70 62.04
C LEU A 758 -22.56 18.64 62.39
N PRO A 759 -22.68 19.49 63.43
CA PRO A 759 -21.54 20.27 63.91
C PRO A 759 -20.34 19.39 64.27
N GLY A 760 -19.17 19.71 63.70
CA GLY A 760 -17.98 18.88 63.77
C GLY A 760 -16.86 19.36 62.83
N ILE A 761 -15.74 18.65 62.86
CA ILE A 761 -14.63 18.81 61.91
C ILE A 761 -14.64 17.57 61.01
N TYR A 762 -14.51 17.78 59.70
CA TYR A 762 -14.59 16.76 58.67
C TYR A 762 -13.36 16.82 57.78
N ASN A 763 -12.81 15.64 57.47
CA ASN A 763 -11.85 15.45 56.41
C ASN A 763 -12.54 15.55 55.05
N VAL A 764 -11.94 16.26 54.10
CA VAL A 764 -12.40 16.34 52.71
C VAL A 764 -11.37 15.64 51.83
N GLU A 765 -11.64 14.38 51.46
CA GLU A 765 -10.72 13.63 50.59
C GLU A 765 -11.04 13.93 49.13
N VAL A 766 -10.07 14.47 48.38
CA VAL A 766 -10.25 14.76 46.95
C VAL A 766 -9.34 13.88 46.11
N LEU A 767 -9.92 13.27 45.08
CA LEU A 767 -9.24 12.47 44.07
C LEU A 767 -9.50 13.10 42.70
N ALA A 768 -8.43 13.48 42.01
CA ALA A 768 -8.43 13.93 40.63
C ALA A 768 -7.87 12.82 39.73
N VAL A 769 -8.51 12.58 38.59
CA VAL A 769 -8.09 11.56 37.61
C VAL A 769 -7.97 12.23 36.25
N ASP A 770 -6.79 12.18 35.64
CA ASP A 770 -6.59 12.74 34.31
C ASP A 770 -7.28 11.90 33.21
N THR A 771 -7.15 12.34 31.96
CA THR A 771 -7.72 11.64 30.80
C THR A 771 -7.07 10.27 30.49
N LEU A 772 -5.89 10.00 31.04
CA LEU A 772 -5.14 8.74 30.88
C LEU A 772 -5.36 7.77 32.06
N GLY A 773 -6.10 8.20 33.09
CA GLY A 773 -6.41 7.41 34.28
C GLY A 773 -5.39 7.54 35.40
N ASN A 774 -4.39 8.42 35.29
CA ASN A 774 -3.46 8.70 36.38
C ASN A 774 -4.19 9.47 37.49
N THR A 775 -3.91 9.10 38.74
CA THR A 775 -4.65 9.63 39.88
C THR A 775 -3.80 10.52 40.77
N GLY A 776 -4.35 11.67 41.13
CA GLY A 776 -3.87 12.60 42.14
C GLY A 776 -4.78 12.65 43.34
N ALA A 777 -4.24 12.77 44.55
CA ALA A 777 -5.02 12.94 45.76
C ALA A 777 -4.52 14.12 46.60
N ASP A 778 -5.43 14.79 47.28
CA ASP A 778 -5.08 15.77 48.30
C ASP A 778 -4.57 15.08 49.56
N ASP A 779 -3.48 15.63 50.13
CA ASP A 779 -2.81 15.09 51.32
C ASP A 779 -3.18 15.85 52.61
N SER A 780 -3.91 16.97 52.52
CA SER A 780 -4.37 17.67 53.72
C SER A 780 -5.40 16.85 54.50
N THR A 781 -5.60 17.27 55.76
CA THR A 781 -6.71 16.73 56.55
C THR A 781 -7.44 17.82 57.34
N ASP A 782 -8.71 17.55 57.70
CA ASP A 782 -9.55 18.37 58.60
C ASP A 782 -9.93 19.76 58.03
N GLU A 783 -10.19 19.85 56.73
CA GLU A 783 -10.42 21.11 56.00
C GLU A 783 -11.78 21.74 56.31
N LEU A 784 -12.81 20.95 56.64
CA LEU A 784 -14.17 21.44 56.80
C LEU A 784 -14.60 21.45 58.27
N THR A 785 -14.90 22.63 58.81
CA THR A 785 -15.46 22.80 60.15
C THR A 785 -16.89 23.33 60.11
N ILE A 786 -17.84 22.54 60.62
CA ILE A 786 -19.25 22.90 60.81
C ILE A 786 -19.45 23.34 62.26
N VAL A 787 -19.76 24.62 62.49
CA VAL A 787 -19.94 25.17 63.85
C VAL A 787 -21.43 25.16 64.28
N PRO A 788 -21.74 24.90 65.57
CA PRO A 788 -23.12 24.86 66.05
C PRO A 788 -23.87 26.20 65.92
N GLN A 789 -25.14 26.16 65.49
CA GLN A 789 -26.04 27.31 65.47
C GLN A 789 -26.79 27.47 66.80
N THR A 790 -26.13 27.99 67.84
CA THR A 790 -26.75 28.19 69.18
C THR A 790 -27.31 29.62 69.35
N GLY A 791 -28.54 29.75 69.85
CA GLY A 791 -29.14 31.04 70.27
C GLY A 791 -30.04 31.73 69.25
N HIS A 792 -30.30 31.09 68.10
CA HIS A 792 -31.23 31.58 67.08
C HIS A 792 -32.66 31.08 67.36
N PRO A 793 -33.71 31.90 67.13
CA PRO A 793 -35.10 31.46 67.22
C PRO A 793 -35.42 30.39 66.18
N SER A 794 -36.31 29.46 66.50
CA SER A 794 -36.76 28.40 65.60
C SER A 794 -38.30 28.28 65.58
N VAL A 795 -38.83 27.64 64.53
CA VAL A 795 -40.27 27.33 64.45
C VAL A 795 -40.56 26.04 65.22
N GLU A 796 -41.42 26.13 66.23
CA GLU A 796 -41.79 24.99 67.10
C GLU A 796 -43.02 24.23 66.57
N ASN A 797 -43.99 24.92 65.97
CA ASN A 797 -45.25 24.30 65.54
C ASN A 797 -45.98 25.07 64.44
N LEU A 798 -46.75 24.37 63.60
CA LEU A 798 -47.71 24.90 62.62
C LEU A 798 -49.09 24.28 62.88
N LEU A 799 -50.07 25.15 63.15
CA LEU A 799 -51.46 24.81 63.34
C LEU A 799 -52.30 25.31 62.16
N ILE A 800 -53.16 24.43 61.68
CA ILE A 800 -54.10 24.69 60.60
C ILE A 800 -55.48 24.81 61.22
N ASN A 801 -56.22 25.88 60.93
CA ASN A 801 -57.56 26.13 61.46
C ASN A 801 -57.67 25.88 62.98
N GLU A 802 -56.74 26.42 63.76
CA GLU A 802 -56.65 26.21 65.23
C GLU A 802 -56.48 24.74 65.67
N GLY A 803 -55.81 23.92 64.86
CA GLY A 803 -55.45 22.53 65.19
C GLY A 803 -56.45 21.48 64.69
N GLN A 804 -57.33 21.86 63.77
CA GLN A 804 -58.15 20.88 63.05
C GLN A 804 -57.31 20.14 62.02
N ALA A 805 -57.71 18.90 61.71
CA ALA A 805 -57.17 18.21 60.55
C ALA A 805 -57.51 19.04 59.30
N GLN A 806 -56.59 19.13 58.35
CA GLN A 806 -56.72 19.94 57.14
C GLN A 806 -57.87 19.41 56.29
N ARG A 807 -58.82 20.26 55.89
CA ARG A 807 -60.05 19.89 55.16
C ARG A 807 -60.43 20.99 54.18
N SER A 808 -61.32 20.66 53.25
CA SER A 808 -62.11 21.47 52.29
C SER A 808 -61.99 23.02 52.28
N MET A 809 -61.80 23.66 53.43
CA MET A 809 -61.53 25.09 53.60
C MET A 809 -60.33 25.36 54.51
N LEU A 810 -59.48 26.31 54.09
CA LEU A 810 -58.43 26.87 54.93
C LEU A 810 -58.81 28.29 55.38
N ARG A 811 -58.90 28.48 56.71
CA ARG A 811 -59.34 29.70 57.38
C ARG A 811 -58.22 30.38 58.15
N THR A 812 -57.42 29.64 58.91
CA THR A 812 -56.25 30.21 59.63
C THR A 812 -55.02 29.32 59.53
N LEU A 813 -53.85 29.97 59.50
CA LEU A 813 -52.55 29.33 59.69
C LEU A 813 -51.85 29.98 60.88
N SER A 814 -51.44 29.18 61.84
CA SER A 814 -50.88 29.65 63.11
C SER A 814 -49.51 29.01 63.35
N VAL A 815 -48.44 29.80 63.37
CA VAL A 815 -47.05 29.36 63.56
C VAL A 815 -46.58 29.76 64.96
N THR A 816 -46.10 28.81 65.74
CA THR A 816 -45.51 29.06 67.07
C THR A 816 -43.99 28.98 66.99
N PHE A 817 -43.31 29.98 67.55
CA PHE A 817 -41.85 30.04 67.68
C PHE A 817 -41.42 29.61 69.08
N ASP A 818 -40.19 29.12 69.23
CA ASP A 818 -39.62 28.68 70.51
C ASP A 818 -39.30 29.83 71.48
N GLN A 819 -39.29 31.06 70.98
CA GLN A 819 -38.99 32.27 71.76
C GLN A 819 -39.68 33.53 71.20
N PRO A 820 -39.68 34.66 71.93
CA PRO A 820 -40.32 35.90 71.48
C PRO A 820 -39.66 36.52 70.24
N MET A 821 -40.47 36.86 69.24
CA MET A 821 -40.05 37.43 67.95
C MET A 821 -40.40 38.91 67.78
N ASN A 822 -39.78 39.57 66.79
CA ASN A 822 -40.03 40.96 66.37
C ASN A 822 -41.30 41.17 65.52
N LEU A 823 -42.18 40.16 65.45
CA LEU A 823 -43.33 40.14 64.52
C LEU A 823 -44.36 41.24 64.79
N ASP A 824 -44.58 41.63 66.05
CA ASP A 824 -45.42 42.79 66.39
C ASP A 824 -44.94 44.09 65.73
N ALA A 825 -43.61 44.27 65.67
CA ALA A 825 -43.01 45.46 65.06
C ALA A 825 -43.21 45.45 63.54
N LEU A 826 -42.98 44.30 62.89
CA LEU A 826 -43.18 44.11 61.45
C LEU A 826 -44.67 44.28 61.06
N ILE A 827 -45.61 43.88 61.92
CA ILE A 827 -47.05 44.12 61.70
C ILE A 827 -47.37 45.61 61.81
N ALA A 828 -46.82 46.29 62.82
CA ALA A 828 -47.11 47.71 63.08
C ALA A 828 -46.51 48.66 62.04
N ASP A 829 -45.32 48.35 61.50
CA ASP A 829 -44.67 49.15 60.45
C ASP A 829 -45.10 48.75 59.02
N GLY A 830 -45.79 47.62 58.91
CA GLY A 830 -46.38 47.13 57.67
C GLY A 830 -45.44 46.35 56.76
N THR A 831 -44.30 45.88 57.27
CA THR A 831 -43.33 45.04 56.55
C THR A 831 -43.55 43.54 56.75
N ILE A 832 -44.50 43.13 57.60
CA ILE A 832 -44.82 41.72 57.82
C ILE A 832 -45.22 41.01 56.53
N ALA A 833 -45.96 41.68 55.63
CA ALA A 833 -46.36 41.13 54.35
C ALA A 833 -45.17 40.87 53.41
N ASP A 834 -44.02 41.51 53.64
CA ASP A 834 -42.76 41.24 52.92
C ASP A 834 -41.88 40.21 53.60
N SER A 835 -42.15 39.92 54.88
CA SER A 835 -41.36 39.01 55.71
C SER A 835 -41.94 37.59 55.75
N VAL A 836 -43.24 37.42 55.51
CA VAL A 836 -43.93 36.13 55.47
C VAL A 836 -44.72 36.03 54.18
N LYS A 837 -44.43 35.01 53.36
CA LYS A 837 -45.05 34.81 52.05
C LYS A 837 -45.69 33.42 51.97
N LEU A 838 -46.82 33.32 51.25
CA LEU A 838 -47.52 32.06 50.95
C LEU A 838 -47.45 31.82 49.44
N TYR A 839 -46.99 30.64 49.04
CA TYR A 839 -46.85 30.22 47.65
C TYR A 839 -47.74 29.03 47.34
N ASP A 840 -48.27 28.99 46.12
CA ASP A 840 -48.82 27.77 45.53
C ASP A 840 -47.63 26.97 44.98
N LYS A 841 -47.51 25.68 45.36
CA LYS A 841 -46.42 24.82 44.88
C LYS A 841 -46.45 24.63 43.36
N ASN A 842 -47.59 24.87 42.70
CA ASN A 842 -47.70 24.84 41.24
C ASN A 842 -47.28 26.15 40.56
N ASP A 843 -47.13 27.24 41.31
CA ASP A 843 -46.67 28.55 40.82
C ASP A 843 -45.73 29.22 41.83
N MET A 844 -44.56 28.61 41.99
CA MET A 844 -43.54 29.02 42.97
C MET A 844 -42.87 30.36 42.63
N ALA A 845 -43.08 30.87 41.41
CA ALA A 845 -42.53 32.16 40.97
C ALA A 845 -43.35 33.36 41.47
N THR A 846 -44.62 33.13 41.84
CA THR A 846 -45.57 34.19 42.19
C THR A 846 -46.15 33.93 43.58
N PHE A 847 -45.75 34.73 44.58
CA PHE A 847 -46.39 34.68 45.89
C PHE A 847 -47.84 35.17 45.79
N LEU A 848 -48.72 34.66 46.64
CA LEU A 848 -50.13 35.09 46.67
C LEU A 848 -50.23 36.52 47.24
N PRO A 849 -50.56 37.54 46.43
CA PRO A 849 -50.33 38.96 46.79
C PRO A 849 -51.35 39.56 47.76
N TRP A 850 -52.29 38.76 48.26
CA TRP A 850 -53.49 39.22 48.98
C TRP A 850 -53.41 39.06 50.51
N LEU A 851 -52.24 38.70 51.02
CA LEU A 851 -51.95 38.55 52.46
C LEU A 851 -51.34 39.87 52.97
N ASP A 852 -52.17 40.89 53.13
CA ASP A 852 -51.74 42.21 53.62
C ASP A 852 -51.52 42.22 55.16
N ASN A 853 -50.98 43.32 55.67
CA ASN A 853 -50.62 43.47 57.08
C ASN A 853 -51.80 43.28 58.04
N ALA A 854 -53.04 43.55 57.63
CA ALA A 854 -54.22 43.41 58.49
C ALA A 854 -54.61 41.94 58.71
N ARG A 855 -54.02 41.02 57.95
CA ARG A 855 -54.28 39.58 58.03
C ARG A 855 -53.37 38.85 59.03
N PHE A 856 -52.36 39.53 59.56
CA PHE A 856 -51.44 38.99 60.54
C PHE A 856 -51.78 39.48 61.94
N ALA A 857 -51.77 38.55 62.89
CA ALA A 857 -51.82 38.85 64.31
C ALA A 857 -50.74 38.04 65.02
N TYR A 858 -49.95 38.69 65.88
CA TYR A 858 -48.98 38.00 66.72
C TYR A 858 -49.41 38.10 68.18
N ASP A 859 -49.36 36.97 68.90
CA ASP A 859 -49.58 36.91 70.34
C ASP A 859 -48.23 36.68 71.06
N PRO A 860 -47.64 37.73 71.67
CA PRO A 860 -46.36 37.62 72.37
C PRO A 860 -46.38 36.70 73.58
N SER A 861 -47.54 36.34 74.11
CA SER A 861 -47.66 35.46 75.28
C SER A 861 -47.59 33.98 74.92
N SER A 862 -47.92 33.64 73.67
CA SER A 862 -47.88 32.28 73.13
C SER A 862 -46.91 32.09 71.97
N TYR A 863 -46.16 33.14 71.62
CA TYR A 863 -45.22 33.22 70.50
C TYR A 863 -45.85 32.79 69.17
N ARG A 864 -47.14 33.06 69.02
CA ARG A 864 -47.94 32.55 67.91
C ARG A 864 -48.24 33.67 66.93
N LEU A 865 -47.80 33.49 65.69
CA LEU A 865 -48.23 34.27 64.54
C LEU A 865 -49.42 33.59 63.89
N THR A 866 -50.54 34.28 63.77
CA THR A 866 -51.75 33.83 63.08
C THR A 866 -51.94 34.63 61.79
N MET A 867 -52.14 33.90 60.70
CA MET A 867 -52.53 34.40 59.38
C MET A 867 -53.99 34.07 59.13
N ASP A 868 -54.81 35.10 58.89
CA ASP A 868 -56.23 34.97 58.54
C ASP A 868 -56.38 34.80 57.01
N LEU A 869 -56.98 33.69 56.58
CA LEU A 869 -57.22 33.34 55.18
C LEU A 869 -58.71 33.38 54.77
N THR A 870 -59.59 33.92 55.62
CA THR A 870 -61.06 33.86 55.44
C THR A 870 -61.65 34.88 54.45
N ILE A 871 -60.95 35.95 54.10
CA ILE A 871 -61.46 37.06 53.27
C ILE A 871 -60.99 36.97 51.81
N ASP A 872 -61.86 37.40 50.89
CA ASP A 872 -61.81 37.37 49.43
C ASP A 872 -60.51 37.94 48.82
N GLY A 873 -59.66 37.06 48.28
CA GLY A 873 -58.46 37.50 47.59
C GLY A 873 -57.56 36.40 47.06
N PHE A 874 -57.55 35.20 47.65
CA PHE A 874 -56.56 34.15 47.30
C PHE A 874 -56.80 33.39 45.97
N GLY A 875 -57.20 34.10 44.91
CA GLY A 875 -56.83 33.73 43.54
C GLY A 875 -57.55 32.55 42.89
N GLY A 876 -58.82 32.25 43.22
CA GLY A 876 -59.52 31.09 42.67
C GLY A 876 -61.04 31.20 42.47
N SER A 877 -61.53 32.30 41.90
CA SER A 877 -62.95 32.60 41.57
C SER A 877 -63.90 32.90 42.74
N GLU A 878 -64.97 33.62 42.41
CA GLU A 878 -65.83 34.38 43.30
C GLU A 878 -66.50 33.49 44.36
N LEU A 879 -66.23 33.80 45.64
CA LEU A 879 -66.86 33.31 46.88
C LEU A 879 -66.14 32.17 47.65
N THR A 880 -64.95 32.52 48.18
CA THR A 880 -64.30 32.05 49.44
C THR A 880 -63.29 30.87 49.43
N HIS A 881 -62.12 31.13 50.04
CA HIS A 881 -60.94 30.27 50.31
C HIS A 881 -59.89 30.10 49.19
N LEU A 882 -58.67 29.67 49.59
CA LEU A 882 -57.57 29.30 48.68
C LEU A 882 -58.07 28.36 47.57
N ALA A 883 -57.44 28.45 46.40
CA ALA A 883 -57.69 27.48 45.33
C ALA A 883 -57.37 26.05 45.79
N ASP A 884 -57.87 25.07 45.05
CA ASP A 884 -57.47 23.68 45.26
C ASP A 884 -56.01 23.52 44.84
N GLY A 885 -55.15 23.08 45.75
CA GLY A 885 -53.71 23.03 45.51
C GLY A 885 -52.89 22.74 46.77
N ARG A 886 -51.57 22.56 46.58
CA ARG A 886 -50.57 22.46 47.65
C ARG A 886 -49.87 23.80 47.80
N TYR A 887 -49.52 24.15 49.02
CA TYR A 887 -48.99 25.46 49.38
C TYR A 887 -47.77 25.31 50.30
N GLU A 888 -46.95 26.37 50.37
CA GLU A 888 -45.86 26.48 51.33
C GLU A 888 -45.74 27.92 51.86
N ILE A 889 -45.26 28.05 53.09
CA ILE A 889 -45.05 29.33 53.76
C ILE A 889 -43.55 29.59 53.81
N ARG A 890 -43.10 30.78 53.44
CA ARG A 890 -41.69 31.19 53.57
C ARG A 890 -41.54 32.35 54.53
N PHE A 891 -40.50 32.28 55.36
CA PHE A 891 -40.15 33.27 56.37
C PHE A 891 -38.79 33.88 56.05
N ASN A 892 -38.75 35.20 55.85
CA ASN A 892 -37.51 35.90 55.56
C ASN A 892 -36.62 35.93 56.83
N THR A 893 -35.53 35.16 56.83
CA THR A 893 -34.65 35.00 58.00
C THR A 893 -33.83 36.26 58.27
N GLU A 894 -33.69 37.15 57.28
CA GLU A 894 -33.03 38.45 57.43
C GLU A 894 -33.85 39.46 58.23
N LEU A 895 -35.17 39.42 58.06
CA LEU A 895 -36.11 40.37 58.66
C LEU A 895 -36.72 39.86 59.97
N ILE A 896 -36.96 38.56 60.07
CA ILE A 896 -37.58 37.93 61.25
C ILE A 896 -36.50 37.57 62.26
N ARG A 897 -36.60 38.17 63.46
CA ARG A 897 -35.59 38.11 64.50
C ARG A 897 -36.21 37.92 65.88
N ASP A 898 -35.44 37.36 66.81
CA ASP A 898 -35.79 37.43 68.22
C ASP A 898 -35.59 38.86 68.79
N LEU A 899 -35.96 39.05 70.05
CA LEU A 899 -35.75 40.34 70.74
C LEU A 899 -34.28 40.65 71.06
N ALA A 900 -33.37 39.68 70.94
CA ALA A 900 -31.93 39.86 71.08
C ALA A 900 -31.24 40.24 69.75
N GLY A 901 -31.97 40.20 68.64
CA GLY A 901 -31.50 40.53 67.29
C GLY A 901 -31.00 39.33 66.48
N ASN A 902 -31.08 38.10 67.02
CA ASN A 902 -30.70 36.89 66.31
C ASN A 902 -31.75 36.57 65.24
N ARG A 903 -31.30 36.19 64.05
CA ARG A 903 -32.15 35.80 62.91
C ARG A 903 -32.86 34.48 63.17
N LEU A 904 -34.05 34.32 62.60
CA LEU A 904 -34.71 33.00 62.50
C LEU A 904 -33.73 31.97 61.95
N LEU A 905 -33.63 30.84 62.64
CA LEU A 905 -32.77 29.74 62.28
C LEU A 905 -33.25 29.20 60.93
N ASP A 906 -32.34 29.22 59.96
CA ASP A 906 -32.58 28.65 58.65
C ASP A 906 -32.21 27.17 58.70
N THR A 907 -33.22 26.30 58.61
CA THR A 907 -33.04 24.84 58.69
C THR A 907 -33.69 24.10 57.53
N ASP A 908 -34.05 24.81 56.46
CA ASP A 908 -34.67 24.17 55.29
C ASP A 908 -33.65 23.69 54.25
N GLY A 909 -32.35 23.85 54.56
CA GLY A 909 -31.24 23.39 53.72
C GLY A 909 -31.03 24.25 52.48
N ARG A 910 -31.34 25.55 52.54
CA ARG A 910 -31.09 26.51 51.45
C ARG A 910 -30.48 27.79 52.03
N GLU A 911 -29.35 28.27 51.51
CA GLU A 911 -28.78 29.57 51.90
C GLU A 911 -29.42 30.75 51.12
N ASP A 912 -30.75 30.75 50.97
CA ASP A 912 -31.47 31.77 50.19
C ASP A 912 -32.02 32.94 51.04
N GLY A 913 -31.81 32.87 52.37
CA GLY A 913 -32.31 33.86 53.33
C GLY A 913 -33.80 33.71 53.65
N TRP A 914 -34.39 32.56 53.31
CA TRP A 914 -35.79 32.23 53.56
C TRP A 914 -35.94 30.83 54.16
N PHE A 915 -36.53 30.77 55.36
CA PHE A 915 -36.94 29.51 55.94
C PHE A 915 -38.29 29.07 55.36
N THR A 916 -38.31 27.94 54.66
CA THR A 916 -39.51 27.35 54.04
C THR A 916 -40.20 26.33 54.95
N LEU A 917 -41.51 26.45 55.08
CA LEU A 917 -42.36 25.61 55.92
C LEU A 917 -43.54 25.06 55.12
N ASP A 918 -43.53 23.75 54.84
CA ASP A 918 -44.55 23.07 54.01
C ASP A 918 -45.30 21.92 54.73
N ARG A 919 -45.03 21.75 56.03
CA ARG A 919 -45.55 20.71 56.95
C ARG A 919 -44.91 19.32 56.84
N SER A 920 -43.91 19.11 55.98
CA SER A 920 -43.17 17.84 55.95
C SER A 920 -42.27 17.62 57.18
N VAL A 921 -41.89 18.67 57.92
CA VAL A 921 -41.04 18.56 59.13
C VAL A 921 -41.42 19.61 60.18
N ILE A 922 -41.80 19.14 61.37
CA ILE A 922 -41.70 19.90 62.61
C ILE A 922 -41.13 18.94 63.66
N ASN A 923 -40.00 19.29 64.27
CA ASN A 923 -39.27 18.46 65.25
C ASN A 923 -38.83 17.07 64.74
N GLY A 924 -38.44 16.94 63.47
CA GLY A 924 -37.75 15.74 62.97
C GLY A 924 -38.57 14.45 62.87
N LEU A 925 -39.90 14.53 62.96
CA LEU A 925 -40.79 13.40 62.64
C LEU A 925 -41.42 13.62 61.27
N ALA A 926 -40.81 13.01 60.24
CA ALA A 926 -41.37 12.96 58.90
C ALA A 926 -42.74 12.28 58.93
N ASN A 927 -43.78 13.00 58.51
CA ASN A 927 -45.01 12.38 58.03
C ASN A 927 -45.25 12.86 56.60
N PRO A 928 -44.69 12.19 55.59
CA PRO A 928 -44.79 12.60 54.18
C PRO A 928 -46.22 12.58 53.62
N SER A 929 -47.24 12.29 54.44
CA SER A 929 -48.64 12.21 54.02
C SER A 929 -49.45 13.50 54.22
N GLN A 930 -48.88 14.63 54.65
CA GLN A 930 -49.65 15.88 54.81
C GLN A 930 -48.83 17.14 54.49
N ASP A 931 -48.60 17.43 53.20
CA ASP A 931 -48.29 18.80 52.77
C ASP A 931 -49.39 19.78 53.22
N LEU A 932 -49.04 21.05 53.40
CA LEU A 932 -50.04 22.11 53.43
C LEU A 932 -50.77 22.16 52.07
N PHE A 933 -52.08 21.93 52.06
CA PHE A 933 -52.94 21.87 50.88
C PHE A 933 -54.37 22.32 51.22
N ARG A 934 -55.14 22.66 50.20
CA ARG A 934 -56.59 22.81 50.28
C ARG A 934 -57.19 21.97 49.16
N TYR A 935 -58.17 21.13 49.48
CA TYR A 935 -58.94 20.41 48.46
C TYR A 935 -60.43 20.41 48.80
N PHE A 936 -61.24 21.13 48.02
CA PHE A 936 -62.66 21.25 48.31
C PHE A 936 -63.37 19.89 48.20
N GLY A 937 -64.20 19.57 49.20
CA GLY A 937 -64.89 18.28 49.29
C GLY A 937 -64.15 17.24 50.13
N ASP A 938 -62.84 17.42 50.37
CA ASP A 938 -62.04 16.52 51.20
C ASP A 938 -62.34 16.78 52.69
N SER A 939 -63.12 15.89 53.28
CA SER A 939 -63.68 15.99 54.64
C SER A 939 -62.99 15.09 55.66
N ASP A 940 -62.09 14.20 55.23
CA ASP A 940 -61.21 13.40 56.10
C ASP A 940 -59.68 13.61 55.87
N GLY A 941 -59.33 14.52 54.97
CA GLY A 941 -58.03 15.18 54.76
C GLY A 941 -56.89 14.24 54.46
N ASP A 942 -57.17 13.24 53.64
CA ASP A 942 -56.19 12.38 53.00
C ASP A 942 -55.77 12.88 51.60
N ALA A 943 -56.21 14.10 51.24
CA ALA A 943 -55.89 14.78 49.98
C ALA A 943 -56.59 14.21 48.75
N ASP A 944 -57.69 13.47 48.92
CA ASP A 944 -58.59 13.12 47.83
C ASP A 944 -60.06 13.43 48.17
N VAL A 945 -60.96 13.22 47.19
CA VAL A 945 -62.41 13.28 47.45
C VAL A 945 -62.97 11.94 47.06
N ASP A 946 -63.34 11.13 48.04
CA ASP A 946 -63.74 9.74 47.83
C ASP A 946 -65.18 9.43 48.29
N PHE A 947 -65.47 8.15 48.50
CA PHE A 947 -66.79 7.71 48.97
C PHE A 947 -67.08 8.11 50.43
N VAL A 948 -66.07 8.25 51.28
CA VAL A 948 -66.18 8.74 52.65
C VAL A 948 -66.67 10.19 52.62
N ASP A 949 -66.10 11.02 51.76
CA ASP A 949 -66.48 12.42 51.59
C ASP A 949 -67.86 12.59 50.99
N GLN A 950 -68.19 11.84 49.95
CA GLN A 950 -69.54 11.87 49.39
C GLN A 950 -70.60 11.48 50.43
N LEU A 951 -70.29 10.54 51.32
CA LEU A 951 -71.22 10.15 52.37
C LEU A 951 -71.37 11.26 53.42
N ALA A 952 -70.31 12.01 53.70
CA ALA A 952 -70.35 13.19 54.56
C ALA A 952 -71.15 14.34 53.89
N PHE A 953 -70.90 14.63 52.62
CA PHE A 953 -71.62 15.64 51.83
C PHE A 953 -73.13 15.39 51.81
N ARG A 954 -73.56 14.14 51.55
CA ARG A 954 -75.00 13.78 51.51
C ARG A 954 -75.75 14.09 52.81
N LYS A 955 -75.07 14.15 53.96
CA LYS A 955 -75.71 14.48 55.25
C LYS A 955 -76.06 15.95 55.37
N THR A 956 -75.33 16.81 54.66
CA THR A 956 -75.52 18.27 54.65
C THR A 956 -76.16 18.80 53.37
N GLN A 957 -76.38 17.95 52.36
CA GLN A 957 -76.99 18.37 51.11
C GLN A 957 -78.37 19.02 51.31
N PHE A 958 -78.58 20.19 50.72
CA PHE A 958 -79.77 21.05 50.84
C PHE A 958 -80.06 21.53 52.27
N LYS A 959 -79.04 21.56 53.13
CA LYS A 959 -79.14 22.13 54.48
C LYS A 959 -78.74 23.59 54.44
N ILE A 960 -79.47 24.40 55.20
CA ILE A 960 -79.27 25.85 55.32
C ILE A 960 -78.94 26.13 56.78
N TYR A 961 -78.00 27.01 57.06
CA TYR A 961 -77.73 27.48 58.41
C TYR A 961 -79.00 28.09 59.05
N PRO A 962 -79.36 27.78 60.31
CA PRO A 962 -78.59 27.02 61.31
C PRO A 962 -79.06 25.56 61.50
N ASP A 963 -79.48 24.84 60.45
CA ASP A 963 -79.83 23.41 60.57
C ASP A 963 -78.64 22.65 61.21
N PRO A 964 -78.83 21.85 62.28
CA PRO A 964 -77.74 21.09 62.90
C PRO A 964 -77.01 20.12 61.96
N ALA A 965 -77.63 19.76 60.83
CA ALA A 965 -77.03 18.94 59.78
C ALA A 965 -76.29 19.75 58.71
N TYR A 966 -76.39 21.10 58.72
CA TYR A 966 -75.58 21.96 57.88
C TYR A 966 -74.11 21.87 58.32
N ASN A 967 -73.25 21.62 57.34
CA ASN A 967 -71.80 21.52 57.53
C ASN A 967 -71.10 22.46 56.56
N HIS A 968 -70.67 23.61 57.10
CA HIS A 968 -70.00 24.68 56.37
C HIS A 968 -68.78 24.24 55.56
N ILE A 969 -68.12 23.10 55.87
CA ILE A 969 -66.98 22.63 55.06
C ILE A 969 -67.36 22.30 53.61
N PHE A 970 -68.65 22.07 53.37
CA PHE A 970 -69.23 21.74 52.07
C PHE A 970 -70.04 22.90 51.49
N ASP A 971 -70.02 24.08 52.09
CA ASP A 971 -70.64 25.31 51.59
C ASP A 971 -69.57 26.11 50.84
N ALA A 972 -69.40 25.80 49.56
CA ALA A 972 -68.27 26.24 48.75
C ALA A 972 -68.31 27.71 48.35
N ASP A 973 -69.46 28.36 48.44
CA ASP A 973 -69.64 29.78 48.20
C ASP A 973 -69.94 30.58 49.49
N ASP A 974 -69.93 29.91 50.66
CA ASP A 974 -70.13 30.46 52.01
C ASP A 974 -71.43 31.29 52.08
N ASP A 975 -72.44 30.92 51.29
CA ASP A 975 -73.70 31.64 51.18
C ASP A 975 -74.71 31.27 52.29
N GLY A 976 -74.34 30.27 53.09
CA GLY A 976 -75.09 29.79 54.25
C GLY A 976 -76.00 28.62 53.93
N ASP A 977 -75.96 28.05 52.72
CA ASP A 977 -76.56 26.77 52.40
C ASP A 977 -75.62 25.79 51.68
N VAL A 978 -76.07 24.55 51.49
CA VAL A 978 -75.36 23.55 50.70
C VAL A 978 -76.25 23.14 49.55
N ASP A 979 -76.09 23.76 48.40
CA ASP A 979 -76.98 23.62 47.26
C ASP A 979 -76.33 22.88 46.07
N PHE A 980 -76.84 23.16 44.87
CA PHE A 980 -76.31 22.55 43.66
C PHE A 980 -74.93 23.07 43.28
N THR A 981 -74.60 24.33 43.61
CA THR A 981 -73.30 24.97 43.38
C THR A 981 -72.19 24.18 44.07
N ASP A 982 -72.41 23.81 45.33
CA ASP A 982 -71.44 23.02 46.11
C ASP A 982 -71.33 21.60 45.62
N MET A 983 -72.48 21.00 45.30
CA MET A 983 -72.54 19.65 44.77
C MET A 983 -71.75 19.53 43.46
N PHE A 984 -71.76 20.56 42.60
CA PHE A 984 -70.95 20.55 41.38
C PHE A 984 -69.45 20.56 41.70
N LYS A 985 -69.00 21.34 42.69
CA LYS A 985 -67.58 21.39 43.09
C LYS A 985 -67.13 20.08 43.74
N VAL A 986 -67.88 19.51 44.70
CA VAL A 986 -67.55 18.21 45.30
C VAL A 986 -67.50 17.10 44.25
N ARG A 987 -68.47 17.07 43.33
CA ARG A 987 -68.49 16.08 42.26
C ARG A 987 -67.31 16.20 41.31
N LYS A 988 -66.93 17.44 40.94
CA LYS A 988 -65.78 17.70 40.08
C LYS A 988 -64.50 17.13 40.70
N ASN A 989 -64.30 17.33 41.98
CA ASN A 989 -63.09 16.85 42.68
C ASN A 989 -63.11 15.32 42.86
N PHE A 990 -64.28 14.72 43.14
CA PHE A 990 -64.43 13.25 43.13
C PHE A 990 -64.07 12.61 41.77
N GLU A 991 -64.41 13.28 40.66
CA GLU A 991 -64.07 12.80 39.31
C GLU A 991 -62.59 13.07 38.94
N SER A 992 -61.92 13.99 39.65
CA SER A 992 -60.54 14.41 39.36
C SER A 992 -59.47 13.54 40.05
N GLY A 993 -59.84 12.78 41.08
CA GLY A 993 -58.92 11.91 41.83
C GLY A 993 -58.11 12.67 42.90
N PRO A 994 -57.05 12.05 43.47
CA PRO A 994 -56.24 12.66 44.51
C PRO A 994 -55.52 13.92 44.00
N LEU A 995 -55.24 14.86 44.90
CA LEU A 995 -54.36 15.99 44.60
C LEU A 995 -52.98 15.48 44.16
N PRO A 996 -52.46 15.91 43.00
CA PRO A 996 -51.11 15.55 42.55
C PRO A 996 -50.07 15.78 43.64
N GLN A 997 -49.13 14.83 43.82
CA GLN A 997 -48.00 14.99 44.74
C GLN A 997 -46.97 15.96 44.18
#